data_AF-A0A1E5QCP3-F1
#
_entry.id   AF-A0A1E5QCP3-F1
#
_cell.length_a   1.000
_cell.length_b   1.000
_cell.length_c   1.000
_cell.angle_alpha   90.00
_cell.angle_beta   90.00
_cell.angle_gamma   90.00
#
_symmetry.space_group_name_H-M   'P 1'
#
loop_
_entity.id
_entity.type
_entity.pdbx_description
1 polymer ?
#
loop_
_entity_poly.entity_id
_entity_poly.type
_entity_poly.pdbx_seq_one_letter_code
_entity_poly.pdbx_strand_id
1 'polypeptide(L)'
;MSQWLPKLLKFLPFGLVALGIALAFPYIETELQGLYDALDTTWQFTLNLMAMGLIALIVAGLLIPLETLGWWAGWYGDPLETQLDPGTLVKPLPPEQQVSRYVIYLDGIAQSKFQYLPEAENFLTTLESVLPDDILIVKGLMPYSPVNRPLTEERFLSFFWRLATKFQGSESLGFLGFLGSLTIQLRNMIVVAISADRRYGPIYNRGTAQVMYNSLINHGYEPDSGIPITLVGYSGGAQISLAAAPYLRQTLKAPIEVISIAGVFSGNQNALQLEHFHHFVGDKDVLERLGAILFPKRWAIAFLSYWNRAKRRGKISINSLGEVGHNDAGGPFDDKQQLADGRSFLQQTVEAVANIILGNITPAEPLAAHQPSNYERYQQAPFNQPSYYPIEQNLDPQLYRPIGTWMGRLILPSPKRRRRAKGVLMELYCAEPAYQEWVGQKVRVQFARDSARIKDYVRAVTKDVYLSEEAKYSQSQGAIHPERLNRWQQVNPLESLAGSRKHDDMVVLLREVRVKSTSPLTLEIARDPIQIAGRFYALVQILHPVGDRGELFCVVHFNRQSRQFDGPKEFVRFPEVIANREGIYPSTMQDIERSPQNPMGWYIYGAQDSSGTFVVSAIAPRSLFRLQPDRIVSGESACREYLTHQTWASLEKGTSNSVLLCPYPSRYAQSDRPQLQELPKIAQHEVLREAVRTSTVSNLNVPASTLINQWQQGDRALVLHVYGGIGGQKRESAAKTPIFFGHFAYGVAQVVWEPLAEELRFEIDYLQVYTHNVDGIIAGTLAWNRFIGDRQWGWLGTRPVCDVLVKLDAFTDAYQVGDIARSPLDIFLDQLEVMTARYRIGDGTGGTYVGPAHNCAQDSNQALYAAIRQIQKGIDNYPEIAQKIRQDPQQGERFEQLVALGKAIKRELLPFGAARADWRENSSQLGISPEEDAISSLLVGLMSWRSLFPRKASETVAKEFLYQGALIWVLRTNQVGGYDPDIEPLAPTPIG
;
A
#
# COMPACT_ATOMS: atom_id res chain seq x y z
N MET A 1 16.86 45.22 5.34
CA MET A 1 16.20 45.80 6.53
C MET A 1 14.66 45.75 6.52
N SER A 2 13.98 45.80 5.37
CA SER A 2 12.49 45.86 5.32
C SER A 2 11.73 44.59 5.74
N GLN A 3 12.37 43.41 5.82
CA GLN A 3 11.71 42.18 6.27
C GLN A 3 11.58 42.03 7.80
N TRP A 4 12.30 42.84 8.58
CA TRP A 4 12.32 42.73 10.05
C TRP A 4 11.36 43.71 10.73
N LEU A 5 11.05 44.83 10.08
CA LEU A 5 10.18 45.88 10.62
C LEU A 5 8.75 45.39 10.97
N PRO A 6 8.07 44.58 10.12
CA PRO A 6 6.74 44.06 10.46
C PRO A 6 6.77 43.00 11.57
N LYS A 7 7.92 42.32 11.76
CA LYS A 7 8.11 41.35 12.85
C LYS A 7 8.35 42.08 14.17
N LEU A 8 9.18 43.13 14.18
CA LEU A 8 9.43 43.98 15.34
C LEU A 8 8.16 44.70 15.83
N LEU A 9 7.34 45.22 14.90
CA LEU A 9 6.06 45.86 15.23
C LEU A 9 5.05 44.90 15.89
N LYS A 10 5.10 43.60 15.61
CA LYS A 10 4.25 42.58 16.26
C LYS A 10 4.66 42.29 17.70
N PHE A 11 5.92 42.51 18.06
CA PHE A 11 6.44 42.33 19.41
C PHE A 11 6.43 43.63 20.23
N LEU A 12 6.22 44.78 19.60
CA LEU A 12 6.12 46.09 20.26
C LEU A 12 5.05 46.12 21.38
N PRO A 13 3.83 45.57 21.21
CA PRO A 13 2.83 45.56 22.28
C PRO A 13 3.29 44.73 23.49
N PHE A 14 3.93 43.57 23.24
CA PHE A 14 4.48 42.74 24.31
C PHE A 14 5.66 43.40 25.01
N GLY A 15 6.52 44.12 24.27
CA GLY A 15 7.60 44.92 24.82
C GLY A 15 7.09 46.08 25.67
N LEU A 16 6.02 46.75 25.24
CA LEU A 16 5.38 47.83 26.00
C LEU A 16 4.65 47.31 27.25
N VAL A 17 4.01 46.14 27.18
CA VAL A 17 3.41 45.48 28.34
C VAL A 17 4.49 45.01 29.33
N ALA A 18 5.58 44.40 28.84
CA ALA A 18 6.69 43.99 29.69
C ALA A 18 7.40 45.19 30.34
N LEU A 19 7.58 46.29 29.59
CA LEU A 19 8.11 47.55 30.12
C LEU A 19 7.14 48.17 31.12
N GLY A 20 5.83 48.15 30.85
CA GLY A 20 4.79 48.61 31.78
C GLY A 20 4.77 47.80 33.07
N ILE A 21 4.89 46.47 32.99
CA ILE A 21 5.03 45.59 34.15
C ILE A 21 6.34 45.91 34.89
N ALA A 22 7.47 46.06 34.20
CA ALA A 22 8.76 46.36 34.81
C ALA A 22 8.81 47.75 35.48
N LEU A 23 8.10 48.75 34.93
CA LEU A 23 7.96 50.09 35.50
C LEU A 23 6.95 50.14 36.64
N ALA A 24 5.91 49.30 36.60
CA ALA A 24 4.93 49.16 37.67
C ALA A 24 5.44 48.26 38.81
N PHE A 25 6.40 47.36 38.54
CA PHE A 25 6.92 46.40 39.51
C PHE A 25 7.44 47.04 40.79
N PRO A 26 8.22 48.15 40.78
CA PRO A 26 8.70 48.79 42.00
C PRO A 26 7.56 49.41 42.84
N TYR A 27 6.50 49.89 42.19
CA TYR A 27 5.31 50.46 42.84
C TYR A 27 4.40 49.37 43.42
N ILE A 28 4.21 48.29 42.68
CA ILE A 28 3.49 47.09 43.13
C ILE A 28 4.26 46.42 44.27
N GLU A 29 5.58 46.37 44.19
CA GLU A 29 6.48 45.85 45.23
C GLU A 29 6.35 46.69 46.50
N THR A 30 6.41 48.03 46.42
CA THR A 30 6.23 48.89 47.60
C THR A 30 4.82 48.82 48.20
N GLU A 31 3.75 48.76 47.40
CA GLU A 31 2.40 48.58 47.95
C GLU A 31 2.18 47.19 48.54
N LEU A 32 2.64 46.12 47.87
CA LEU A 32 2.57 44.75 48.38
C LEU A 32 3.38 44.60 49.66
N GLN A 33 4.53 45.28 49.75
CA GLN A 33 5.39 45.26 50.92
C GLN A 33 4.79 46.07 52.07
N GLY A 34 4.15 47.21 51.80
CA GLY A 34 3.34 47.92 52.79
C GLY A 34 2.12 47.13 53.27
N LEU A 35 1.47 46.38 52.39
CA LEU A 35 0.35 45.48 52.74
C LEU A 35 0.83 44.26 53.53
N TYR A 36 2.02 43.75 53.21
CA TYR A 36 2.69 42.66 53.91
C TYR A 36 3.15 43.09 55.31
N ASP A 37 3.73 44.28 55.45
CA ASP A 37 4.16 44.85 56.73
C ASP A 37 2.95 45.17 57.65
N ALA A 38 1.77 45.40 57.07
CA ALA A 38 0.52 45.60 57.80
C ALA A 38 -0.15 44.30 58.29
N LEU A 39 0.32 43.12 57.85
CA LEU A 39 -0.16 41.82 58.32
C LEU A 39 0.48 41.48 59.68
N ASP A 40 -0.28 40.81 60.55
CA ASP A 40 0.30 40.27 61.78
C ASP A 40 1.41 39.24 61.48
N THR A 41 2.36 39.11 62.40
CA THR A 41 3.52 38.20 62.34
C THR A 41 3.15 36.77 61.92
N THR A 42 1.99 36.28 62.33
CA THR A 42 1.48 34.95 61.94
C THR A 42 1.21 34.85 60.42
N TRP A 43 0.61 35.89 59.83
CA TRP A 43 0.28 35.95 58.41
C TRP A 43 1.49 36.21 57.53
N GLN A 44 2.39 37.07 57.98
CA GLN A 44 3.71 37.28 57.35
C GLN A 44 4.51 35.99 57.28
N PHE A 45 4.60 35.27 58.39
CA PHE A 45 5.28 33.97 58.45
C PHE A 45 4.65 32.95 57.49
N THR A 46 3.32 32.91 57.41
CA THR A 46 2.60 32.01 56.50
C THR A 46 2.86 32.35 55.03
N LEU A 47 2.85 33.64 54.67
CA LEU A 47 3.16 34.10 53.31
C LEU A 47 4.62 33.84 52.93
N ASN A 48 5.57 34.04 53.84
CA ASN A 48 6.98 33.70 53.62
C ASN A 48 7.16 32.20 53.37
N LEU A 49 6.52 31.34 54.17
CA LEU A 49 6.55 29.89 53.95
C LEU A 49 5.92 29.50 52.60
N MET A 50 4.82 30.14 52.20
CA MET A 50 4.21 29.93 50.89
C MET A 50 5.13 30.38 49.75
N ALA A 51 5.78 31.54 49.88
CA ALA A 51 6.70 32.07 48.88
C ALA A 51 7.98 31.21 48.76
N MET A 52 8.58 30.82 49.89
CA MET A 52 9.73 29.91 49.92
C MET A 52 9.35 28.54 49.37
N GLY A 53 8.14 28.04 49.69
CA GLY A 53 7.59 26.82 49.11
C GLY A 53 7.44 26.91 47.59
N LEU A 54 6.87 28.01 47.08
CA LEU A 54 6.72 28.26 45.65
C LEU A 54 8.06 28.38 44.93
N ILE A 55 9.04 29.08 45.51
CA ILE A 55 10.39 29.19 44.95
C ILE A 55 11.07 27.82 44.93
N ALA A 56 11.02 27.06 46.03
CA ALA A 56 11.58 25.71 46.10
C ALA A 56 10.94 24.78 45.07
N LEU A 57 9.62 24.91 44.85
CA LEU A 57 8.85 24.18 43.84
C LEU A 57 9.28 24.54 42.41
N ILE A 58 9.48 25.83 42.12
CA ILE A 58 9.97 26.32 40.83
C ILE A 58 11.40 25.82 40.58
N VAL A 59 12.28 25.92 41.58
CA VAL A 59 13.66 25.44 41.49
C VAL A 59 13.67 23.92 41.29
N ALA A 60 12.90 23.16 42.05
CA ALA A 60 12.75 21.72 41.85
C ALA A 60 12.24 21.40 40.44
N GLY A 61 11.29 22.18 39.92
CA GLY A 61 10.79 22.10 38.54
C GLY A 61 11.86 22.35 37.49
N LEU A 62 12.70 23.37 37.68
CA LEU A 62 13.81 23.74 36.80
C LEU A 62 14.95 22.72 36.83
N LEU A 63 15.06 21.91 37.88
CA LEU A 63 16.04 20.82 37.98
C LEU A 63 15.57 19.53 37.27
N ILE A 64 14.29 19.38 36.91
CA ILE A 64 13.76 18.19 36.21
C ILE A 64 14.45 17.93 34.86
N PRO A 65 14.70 18.94 33.99
CA PRO A 65 15.44 18.72 32.75
C PRO A 65 16.87 18.21 32.96
N LEU A 66 17.52 18.51 34.10
CA LEU A 66 18.88 18.03 34.38
C LEU A 66 18.94 16.50 34.52
N GLU A 67 17.87 15.86 35.00
CA GLU A 67 17.76 14.39 35.06
C GLU A 67 17.76 13.81 33.63
N THR A 68 17.05 14.49 32.71
CA THR A 68 16.97 14.09 31.29
C THR A 68 18.29 14.36 30.56
N LEU A 69 18.94 15.49 30.84
CA LEU A 69 20.24 15.84 30.29
C LEU A 69 21.36 14.95 30.85
N GLY A 70 21.27 14.55 32.11
CA GLY A 70 22.20 13.60 32.72
C GLY A 70 22.11 12.21 32.12
N TRP A 71 20.89 11.76 31.80
CA TRP A 71 20.68 10.53 31.01
C TRP A 71 21.36 10.63 29.64
N TRP A 72 21.14 11.73 28.91
CA TRP A 72 21.75 11.95 27.59
C TRP A 72 23.28 12.08 27.64
N ALA A 73 23.81 12.73 28.68
CA ALA A 73 25.24 12.96 28.87
C ALA A 73 25.98 11.74 29.47
N GLY A 74 25.28 10.63 29.74
CA GLY A 74 25.88 9.42 30.30
C GLY A 74 26.34 9.54 31.75
N TRP A 75 25.85 10.53 32.51
CA TRP A 75 26.25 10.77 33.91
C TRP A 75 25.93 9.61 34.86
N TYR A 76 25.12 8.67 34.41
CA TYR A 76 24.64 7.52 35.16
C TYR A 76 25.28 6.19 34.70
N GLY A 77 26.32 6.24 33.87
CA GLY A 77 27.10 5.06 33.39
C GLY A 77 26.56 4.39 32.11
N ASP A 78 27.38 3.54 31.50
CA ASP A 78 27.04 2.68 30.34
C ASP A 78 27.12 1.19 30.73
N PRO A 79 26.19 0.31 30.33
CA PRO A 79 24.82 0.58 29.88
C PRO A 79 23.92 0.76 31.10
N LEU A 80 23.20 1.88 31.17
CA LEU A 80 22.11 2.11 32.12
C LEU A 80 21.21 0.86 32.24
N GLU A 81 21.28 0.16 33.38
CA GLU A 81 20.44 -0.98 33.76
C GLU A 81 18.96 -0.57 33.76
N THR A 82 18.37 -0.55 32.58
CA THR A 82 16.94 -0.40 32.34
C THR A 82 16.25 -1.78 32.38
N GLN A 83 17.00 -2.82 32.76
CA GLN A 83 16.53 -4.18 33.05
C GLN A 83 16.12 -4.38 34.51
N LEU A 84 16.40 -3.44 35.42
CA LEU A 84 16.15 -3.61 36.86
C LEU A 84 14.66 -3.84 37.20
N ASP A 85 13.75 -3.28 36.40
CA ASP A 85 12.31 -3.59 36.47
C ASP A 85 11.67 -3.44 35.07
N PRO A 86 11.56 -4.52 34.28
CA PRO A 86 10.99 -4.47 32.95
C PRO A 86 9.45 -4.35 32.96
N GLY A 87 8.83 -4.13 34.13
CA GLY A 87 7.38 -4.24 34.31
C GLY A 87 6.93 -5.70 34.45
N THR A 88 5.64 -5.89 34.65
CA THR A 88 5.02 -7.22 34.83
C THR A 88 3.88 -7.43 33.86
N LEU A 89 3.65 -8.69 33.48
CA LEU A 89 2.44 -9.07 32.74
C LEU A 89 1.24 -9.10 33.69
N VAL A 90 0.09 -8.61 33.22
CA VAL A 90 -1.18 -8.79 33.95
C VAL A 90 -1.50 -10.28 34.09
N LYS A 91 -1.21 -11.07 33.04
CA LYS A 91 -1.28 -12.53 33.04
C LYS A 91 -0.10 -13.13 32.25
N PRO A 92 0.57 -14.18 32.74
CA PRO A 92 1.66 -14.83 32.03
C PRO A 92 1.17 -15.57 30.77
N LEU A 93 2.02 -15.63 29.75
CA LEU A 93 1.72 -16.34 28.51
C LEU A 93 1.71 -17.87 28.74
N PRO A 94 0.68 -18.60 28.27
CA PRO A 94 0.74 -20.06 28.23
C PRO A 94 1.89 -20.55 27.33
N PRO A 95 2.65 -21.59 27.71
CA PRO A 95 3.89 -22.00 27.01
C PRO A 95 3.74 -22.33 25.51
N GLU A 96 2.54 -22.67 25.06
CA GLU A 96 2.26 -23.13 23.70
C GLU A 96 1.62 -22.05 22.80
N GLN A 97 1.37 -20.85 23.33
CA GLN A 97 0.54 -19.85 22.65
C GLN A 97 1.37 -18.75 22.00
N GLN A 98 1.17 -18.52 20.69
CA GLN A 98 1.84 -17.44 19.98
C GLN A 98 1.13 -16.10 20.23
N VAL A 99 1.90 -15.08 20.64
CA VAL A 99 1.38 -13.73 20.90
C VAL A 99 0.87 -13.08 19.61
N SER A 100 -0.34 -12.53 19.66
CA SER A 100 -0.99 -11.82 18.55
C SER A 100 -0.86 -10.31 18.66
N ARG A 101 -0.67 -9.76 19.88
CA ARG A 101 -0.48 -8.33 20.15
C ARG A 101 0.16 -8.09 21.52
N TYR A 102 0.96 -7.03 21.61
CA TYR A 102 1.45 -6.48 22.88
C TYR A 102 0.74 -5.17 23.20
N VAL A 103 0.38 -4.98 24.46
CA VAL A 103 -0.27 -3.77 24.97
C VAL A 103 0.58 -3.23 26.13
N ILE A 104 0.94 -1.95 26.09
CA ILE A 104 1.64 -1.26 27.19
C ILE A 104 0.70 -0.22 27.76
N TYR A 105 0.45 -0.28 29.08
CA TYR A 105 -0.31 0.76 29.78
C TYR A 105 0.62 1.79 30.43
N LEU A 106 0.34 3.07 30.19
CA LEU A 106 1.02 4.22 30.80
C LEU A 106 0.00 5.07 31.56
N ASP A 107 0.18 5.16 32.87
CA ASP A 107 -0.77 5.81 33.76
C ASP A 107 -0.64 7.36 33.77
N GLY A 108 -1.57 8.01 34.45
CA GLY A 108 -1.66 9.47 34.59
C GLY A 108 -0.66 10.09 35.58
N ILE A 109 -0.65 11.43 35.65
CA ILE A 109 0.37 12.22 36.37
C ILE A 109 0.40 12.01 37.89
N ALA A 110 -0.58 11.30 38.47
CA ALA A 110 -0.59 10.93 39.88
C ALA A 110 0.40 9.79 40.21
N GLN A 111 0.94 9.09 39.20
CA GLN A 111 1.84 7.96 39.40
C GLN A 111 3.19 8.37 40.03
N SER A 112 3.54 7.76 41.15
CA SER A 112 4.80 7.98 41.88
C SER A 112 5.63 6.71 42.12
N LYS A 113 5.02 5.53 41.97
CA LYS A 113 5.60 4.20 42.17
C LYS A 113 5.22 3.27 41.00
N PHE A 114 5.82 2.07 40.96
CA PHE A 114 5.48 1.02 39.99
C PHE A 114 4.07 0.45 40.20
N GLN A 115 3.58 0.42 41.43
CA GLN A 115 2.18 0.07 41.74
C GLN A 115 1.24 1.18 41.30
N TYR A 116 0.24 0.83 40.50
CA TYR A 116 -0.80 1.75 40.07
C TYR A 116 -1.83 1.99 41.17
N LEU A 117 -2.63 3.04 40.99
CA LEU A 117 -3.79 3.31 41.83
C LEU A 117 -4.86 2.21 41.64
N PRO A 118 -5.69 1.94 42.66
CA PRO A 118 -6.69 0.85 42.61
C PRO A 118 -7.61 0.90 41.38
N GLU A 119 -7.98 2.09 40.94
CA GLU A 119 -8.85 2.32 39.78
C GLU A 119 -8.20 1.85 38.47
N ALA A 120 -6.91 2.15 38.29
CA ALA A 120 -6.15 1.72 37.12
C ALA A 120 -5.89 0.20 37.14
N GLU A 121 -5.65 -0.40 38.32
CA GLU A 121 -5.56 -1.86 38.46
C GLU A 121 -6.88 -2.56 38.15
N ASN A 122 -8.01 -2.00 38.60
CA ASN A 122 -9.34 -2.52 38.29
C ASN A 122 -9.62 -2.47 36.78
N PHE A 123 -9.26 -1.37 36.12
CA PHE A 123 -9.34 -1.24 34.67
C PHE A 123 -8.51 -2.32 33.95
N LEU A 124 -7.24 -2.50 34.30
CA LEU A 124 -6.37 -3.48 33.65
C LEU A 124 -6.85 -4.91 33.86
N THR A 125 -7.31 -5.25 35.07
CA THR A 125 -7.84 -6.58 35.39
C THR A 125 -9.14 -6.85 34.63
N THR A 126 -10.05 -5.87 34.57
CA THR A 126 -11.31 -6.00 33.83
C THR A 126 -11.05 -6.10 32.32
N LEU A 127 -10.11 -5.30 31.78
CA LEU A 127 -9.71 -5.37 30.38
C LEU A 127 -9.09 -6.72 30.02
N GLU A 128 -8.21 -7.27 30.87
CA GLU A 128 -7.62 -8.59 30.64
C GLU A 128 -8.71 -9.68 30.58
N SER A 129 -9.71 -9.64 31.46
CA SER A 129 -10.77 -10.65 31.52
C SER A 129 -11.63 -10.76 30.25
N VAL A 130 -11.68 -9.71 29.43
CA VAL A 130 -12.44 -9.66 28.17
C VAL A 130 -11.58 -9.87 26.93
N LEU A 131 -10.25 -9.89 27.09
CA LEU A 131 -9.32 -10.11 25.99
C LEU A 131 -8.91 -11.59 25.89
N PRO A 132 -8.63 -12.11 24.68
CA PRO A 132 -8.08 -13.44 24.51
C PRO A 132 -6.67 -13.60 25.08
N ASP A 133 -6.31 -14.83 25.46
CA ASP A 133 -5.01 -15.19 26.05
C ASP A 133 -3.79 -14.97 25.14
N ASP A 134 -3.99 -14.70 23.85
CA ASP A 134 -2.90 -14.39 22.91
C ASP A 134 -2.53 -12.89 22.87
N ILE A 135 -3.13 -12.05 23.72
CA ILE A 135 -2.84 -10.62 23.85
C ILE A 135 -2.16 -10.36 25.19
N LEU A 136 -0.92 -9.84 25.16
CA LEU A 136 -0.15 -9.58 26.37
C LEU A 136 -0.26 -8.12 26.80
N ILE A 137 -0.68 -7.89 28.04
CA ILE A 137 -0.70 -6.55 28.65
C ILE A 137 0.46 -6.42 29.62
N VAL A 138 1.36 -5.47 29.33
CA VAL A 138 2.49 -5.06 30.16
C VAL A 138 2.08 -3.87 31.02
N LYS A 139 2.28 -4.01 32.33
CA LYS A 139 2.00 -2.99 33.34
C LYS A 139 3.23 -2.69 34.21
N GLY A 140 3.16 -1.61 34.99
CA GLY A 140 4.20 -1.24 35.95
C GLY A 140 5.39 -0.51 35.32
N LEU A 141 5.23 0.13 34.16
CA LEU A 141 6.24 1.05 33.64
C LEU A 141 6.04 2.46 34.20
N MET A 142 7.13 3.21 34.34
CA MET A 142 7.11 4.59 34.81
C MET A 142 7.20 5.60 33.64
N PRO A 143 6.07 6.09 33.10
CA PRO A 143 6.05 7.01 31.96
C PRO A 143 6.78 8.33 32.24
N TYR A 144 6.92 8.71 33.51
CA TYR A 144 7.55 9.96 33.94
C TYR A 144 9.01 9.80 34.38
N SER A 145 9.67 8.67 34.11
CA SER A 145 11.10 8.46 34.36
C SER A 145 11.81 7.91 33.10
N PRO A 146 12.76 8.66 32.50
CA PRO A 146 13.48 8.20 31.31
C PRO A 146 14.45 7.05 31.60
N VAL A 147 14.70 6.76 32.88
CA VAL A 147 15.53 5.64 33.37
C VAL A 147 14.70 4.51 34.01
N ASN A 148 13.36 4.60 33.96
CA ASN A 148 12.43 3.67 34.62
C ASN A 148 12.68 3.47 36.12
N ARG A 149 12.93 4.56 36.87
CA ARG A 149 13.21 4.49 38.31
C ARG A 149 12.14 5.22 39.14
N PRO A 150 11.77 4.71 40.33
CA PRO A 150 10.94 5.42 41.29
C PRO A 150 11.55 6.75 41.73
N LEU A 151 10.72 7.71 42.13
CA LEU A 151 11.19 8.98 42.71
C LEU A 151 11.98 8.78 44.03
N THR A 152 11.81 7.62 44.67
CA THR A 152 12.29 7.30 46.03
C THR A 152 13.68 6.65 46.08
N GLU A 153 14.28 6.30 44.94
CA GLU A 153 15.51 5.49 44.87
C GLU A 153 16.61 6.20 44.07
N GLU A 154 17.86 6.13 44.58
CA GLU A 154 19.12 6.58 43.95
C GLU A 154 19.08 7.92 43.18
N ARG A 155 18.60 8.99 43.84
CA ARG A 155 18.60 10.36 43.30
C ARG A 155 19.17 11.36 44.30
N PHE A 156 19.75 12.46 43.80
CA PHE A 156 20.27 13.57 44.61
C PHE A 156 19.23 14.14 45.60
N LEU A 157 17.94 14.08 45.24
CA LEU A 157 16.81 14.51 46.08
C LEU A 157 15.89 13.36 46.57
N SER A 158 16.36 12.11 46.56
CA SER A 158 15.54 10.94 46.94
C SER A 158 14.94 11.03 48.35
N PHE A 159 15.60 11.70 49.29
CA PHE A 159 15.08 11.98 50.63
C PHE A 159 13.81 12.84 50.61
N PHE A 160 13.78 13.92 49.82
CA PHE A 160 12.62 14.79 49.68
C PHE A 160 11.42 14.05 49.09
N TRP A 161 11.65 13.21 48.07
CA TRP A 161 10.60 12.43 47.43
C TRP A 161 10.08 11.28 48.31
N ARG A 162 10.94 10.66 49.14
CA ARG A 162 10.51 9.70 50.17
C ARG A 162 9.60 10.35 51.20
N LEU A 163 9.86 11.61 51.55
CA LEU A 163 9.00 12.38 52.44
C LEU A 163 7.65 12.68 51.77
N ALA A 164 7.66 13.20 50.53
CA ALA A 164 6.45 13.50 49.77
C ALA A 164 5.58 12.27 49.51
N THR A 165 6.17 11.11 49.18
CA THR A 165 5.44 9.85 48.95
C THR A 165 4.90 9.21 50.23
N LYS A 166 5.49 9.49 51.40
CA LYS A 166 4.95 9.05 52.71
C LYS A 166 3.66 9.79 53.09
N PHE A 167 3.47 10.99 52.54
CA PHE A 167 2.28 11.82 52.76
C PHE A 167 1.23 11.66 51.65
N GLN A 168 1.57 11.10 50.49
CA GLN A 168 0.65 10.87 49.38
C GLN A 168 -0.48 9.91 49.77
N GLY A 169 -1.74 10.36 49.69
CA GLY A 169 -2.95 9.51 49.87
C GLY A 169 -3.40 9.25 51.31
N SER A 170 -2.80 9.91 52.31
CA SER A 170 -3.20 9.74 53.71
C SER A 170 -4.33 10.72 54.10
N GLU A 171 -5.58 10.25 54.14
CA GLU A 171 -6.73 11.04 54.62
C GLU A 171 -6.54 11.57 56.06
N SER A 172 -5.78 10.85 56.88
CA SER A 172 -5.49 11.22 58.28
C SER A 172 -4.55 12.41 58.46
N LEU A 173 -3.86 12.86 57.40
CA LEU A 173 -2.82 13.92 57.48
C LEU A 173 -3.25 15.25 56.85
N GLY A 174 -4.51 15.37 56.41
CA GLY A 174 -5.12 16.62 55.95
C GLY A 174 -4.29 17.38 54.91
N PHE A 175 -3.95 18.64 55.21
CA PHE A 175 -3.23 19.55 54.31
C PHE A 175 -1.83 19.06 53.90
N LEU A 176 -1.12 18.32 54.76
CA LEU A 176 0.20 17.77 54.43
C LEU A 176 0.11 16.66 53.38
N GLY A 177 -0.95 15.84 53.45
CA GLY A 177 -1.21 14.83 52.43
C GLY A 177 -1.58 15.44 51.08
N PHE A 178 -2.35 16.53 51.10
CA PHE A 178 -2.65 17.33 49.91
C PHE A 178 -1.39 17.91 49.25
N LEU A 179 -0.49 18.54 50.04
CA LEU A 179 0.76 19.10 49.52
C LEU A 179 1.70 18.04 48.93
N GLY A 180 1.81 16.87 49.55
CA GLY A 180 2.59 15.75 49.02
C GLY A 180 2.09 15.29 47.65
N SER A 181 0.76 15.15 47.51
CA SER A 181 0.11 14.79 46.24
C SER A 181 0.31 15.88 45.17
N LEU A 182 0.11 17.15 45.53
CA LEU A 182 0.26 18.29 44.62
C LEU A 182 1.69 18.39 44.05
N THR A 183 2.71 18.17 44.90
CA THR A 183 4.11 18.29 44.50
C THR A 183 4.50 17.24 43.44
N ILE A 184 4.03 15.99 43.61
CA ILE A 184 4.28 14.90 42.67
C ILE A 184 3.55 15.17 41.34
N GLN A 185 2.27 15.55 41.41
CA GLN A 185 1.47 15.85 40.22
C GLN A 185 2.05 17.02 39.43
N LEU A 186 2.51 18.08 40.10
CA LEU A 186 3.14 19.22 39.45
C LEU A 186 4.45 18.85 38.74
N ARG A 187 5.31 18.05 39.39
CA ARG A 187 6.54 17.53 38.78
C ARG A 187 6.22 16.73 37.51
N ASN A 188 5.26 15.83 37.58
CA ASN A 188 4.86 15.01 36.44
C ASN A 188 4.20 15.86 35.34
N MET A 189 3.46 16.91 35.69
CA MET A 189 2.95 17.88 34.73
C MET A 189 4.07 18.63 33.99
N ILE A 190 5.15 19.02 34.68
CA ILE A 190 6.33 19.61 34.03
C ILE A 190 6.99 18.61 33.07
N VAL A 191 7.07 17.33 33.44
CA VAL A 191 7.57 16.29 32.53
C VAL A 191 6.71 16.14 31.28
N VAL A 192 5.38 16.15 31.42
CA VAL A 192 4.46 16.16 30.27
C VAL A 192 4.71 17.37 29.37
N ALA A 193 4.94 18.55 29.96
CA ALA A 193 5.29 19.76 29.22
C ALA A 193 6.65 19.64 28.50
N ILE A 194 7.66 19.04 29.13
CA ILE A 194 8.98 18.75 28.52
C ILE A 194 8.82 17.78 27.35
N SER A 195 8.09 16.69 27.53
CA SER A 195 7.80 15.70 26.47
C SER A 195 7.10 16.35 25.27
N ALA A 196 6.22 17.31 25.53
CA ALA A 196 5.50 18.08 24.51
C ALA A 196 6.36 19.14 23.79
N ASP A 197 7.43 19.64 24.40
CA ASP A 197 8.31 20.66 23.81
C ASP A 197 9.18 20.08 22.70
N ARG A 198 9.35 20.83 21.60
CA ARG A 198 10.10 20.35 20.42
C ARG A 198 11.61 20.32 20.62
N ARG A 199 12.16 21.08 21.57
CA ARG A 199 13.60 21.22 21.81
C ARG A 199 14.07 20.18 22.81
N TYR A 200 13.34 20.03 23.93
CA TYR A 200 13.73 19.15 25.02
C TYR A 200 13.06 17.78 24.96
N GLY A 201 11.85 17.70 24.41
CA GLY A 201 11.08 16.48 24.31
C GLY A 201 11.79 15.32 23.60
N PRO A 202 12.46 15.50 22.44
CA PRO A 202 13.10 14.39 21.73
C PRO A 202 14.05 13.54 22.57
N ILE A 203 14.81 14.18 23.48
CA ILE A 203 15.74 13.48 24.38
C ILE A 203 14.94 12.64 25.38
N TYR A 204 13.98 13.27 26.05
CA TYR A 204 13.12 12.61 27.04
C TYR A 204 12.35 11.43 26.43
N ASN A 205 11.69 11.68 25.31
CA ASN A 205 10.81 10.72 24.63
C ASN A 205 11.58 9.50 24.12
N ARG A 206 12.85 9.67 23.72
CA ARG A 206 13.75 8.56 23.35
C ARG A 206 14.13 7.72 24.57
N GLY A 207 14.38 8.35 25.73
CA GLY A 207 14.60 7.64 26.98
C GLY A 207 13.40 6.78 27.37
N THR A 208 12.20 7.34 27.37
CA THR A 208 10.97 6.56 27.64
C THR A 208 10.73 5.46 26.61
N ALA A 209 11.02 5.71 25.33
CA ALA A 209 10.95 4.67 24.30
C ALA A 209 11.93 3.52 24.58
N GLN A 210 13.14 3.80 25.08
CA GLN A 210 14.11 2.76 25.45
C GLN A 210 13.58 1.88 26.59
N VAL A 211 12.91 2.47 27.59
CA VAL A 211 12.26 1.72 28.68
C VAL A 211 11.21 0.76 28.14
N MET A 212 10.31 1.25 27.30
CA MET A 212 9.28 0.42 26.67
C MET A 212 9.89 -0.66 25.76
N TYR A 213 10.95 -0.33 25.03
CA TYR A 213 11.69 -1.29 24.20
C TYR A 213 12.23 -2.44 25.06
N ASN A 214 12.97 -2.14 26.14
CA ASN A 214 13.58 -3.16 26.99
C ASN A 214 12.51 -4.03 27.67
N SER A 215 11.41 -3.42 28.09
CA SER A 215 10.25 -4.14 28.63
C SER A 215 9.67 -5.13 27.61
N LEU A 216 9.47 -4.70 26.36
CA LEU A 216 8.97 -5.57 25.29
C LEU A 216 9.92 -6.72 24.99
N ILE A 217 11.23 -6.45 24.84
CA ILE A 217 12.24 -7.50 24.59
C ILE A 217 12.26 -8.51 25.74
N ASN A 218 12.20 -8.03 27.00
CA ASN A 218 12.17 -8.90 28.17
C ASN A 218 10.94 -9.82 28.19
N HIS A 219 9.81 -9.36 27.67
CA HIS A 219 8.57 -10.14 27.57
C HIS A 219 8.44 -10.91 26.25
N GLY A 220 9.53 -11.10 25.51
CA GLY A 220 9.57 -11.97 24.32
C GLY A 220 9.18 -11.28 23.01
N TYR A 221 9.12 -9.96 22.94
CA TYR A 221 8.94 -9.25 21.67
C TYR A 221 10.19 -9.43 20.80
N GLU A 222 10.02 -10.01 19.62
CA GLU A 222 11.09 -10.09 18.64
C GLU A 222 11.04 -8.85 17.71
N PRO A 223 12.13 -8.03 17.64
CA PRO A 223 12.23 -6.97 16.65
C PRO A 223 12.01 -7.51 15.24
N ASP A 224 11.42 -6.71 14.36
CA ASP A 224 11.03 -7.13 13.01
C ASP A 224 10.01 -8.30 12.98
N SER A 225 9.39 -8.71 14.09
CA SER A 225 8.33 -9.76 14.07
C SER A 225 7.08 -9.32 13.30
N GLY A 226 6.77 -8.02 13.31
CA GLY A 226 5.54 -7.45 12.75
C GLY A 226 4.32 -7.58 13.67
N ILE A 227 4.48 -8.09 14.90
CA ILE A 227 3.40 -8.17 15.88
C ILE A 227 3.02 -6.74 16.31
N PRO A 228 1.73 -6.34 16.27
CA PRO A 228 1.30 -5.00 16.63
C PRO A 228 1.52 -4.70 18.11
N ILE A 229 1.85 -3.43 18.40
CA ILE A 229 2.00 -2.88 19.74
C ILE A 229 0.97 -1.76 19.93
N THR A 230 0.17 -1.85 20.99
CA THR A 230 -0.79 -0.81 21.38
C THR A 230 -0.31 -0.12 22.65
N LEU A 231 -0.08 1.19 22.60
CA LEU A 231 0.20 1.99 23.80
C LEU A 231 -1.11 2.60 24.31
N VAL A 232 -1.51 2.25 25.53
CA VAL A 232 -2.70 2.81 26.20
C VAL A 232 -2.24 3.85 27.20
N GLY A 233 -2.60 5.10 26.98
CA GLY A 233 -2.18 6.22 27.83
C GLY A 233 -3.37 6.93 28.48
N TYR A 234 -3.37 7.01 29.81
CA TYR A 234 -4.36 7.78 30.58
C TYR A 234 -3.84 9.19 30.89
N SER A 235 -4.68 10.22 30.70
CA SER A 235 -4.33 11.63 31.00
C SER A 235 -2.96 12.05 30.39
N GLY A 236 -1.99 12.47 31.21
CA GLY A 236 -0.63 12.80 30.75
C GLY A 236 0.14 11.62 30.12
N GLY A 237 -0.19 10.38 30.47
CA GLY A 237 0.38 9.17 29.86
C GLY A 237 0.10 9.06 28.36
N ALA A 238 -0.97 9.71 27.86
CA ALA A 238 -1.25 9.81 26.43
C ALA A 238 -0.20 10.62 25.67
N GLN A 239 0.27 11.74 26.24
CA GLN A 239 1.37 12.54 25.65
C GLN A 239 2.66 11.73 25.58
N ILE A 240 2.98 10.99 26.64
CA ILE A 240 4.18 10.14 26.68
C ILE A 240 4.09 9.02 25.65
N SER A 241 2.93 8.33 25.57
CA SER A 241 2.68 7.29 24.56
C SER A 241 2.86 7.81 23.14
N LEU A 242 2.18 8.92 22.82
CA LEU A 242 2.23 9.55 21.50
C LEU A 242 3.65 10.02 21.14
N ALA A 243 4.45 10.41 22.13
CA ALA A 243 5.80 10.91 21.91
C ALA A 243 6.87 9.82 21.81
N ALA A 244 6.70 8.70 22.52
CA ALA A 244 7.61 7.56 22.46
C ALA A 244 7.40 6.69 21.21
N ALA A 245 6.15 6.59 20.72
CA ALA A 245 5.77 5.68 19.65
C ALA A 245 6.59 5.80 18.34
N PRO A 246 6.93 7.00 17.82
CA PRO A 246 7.80 7.13 16.64
C PRO A 246 9.17 6.43 16.80
N TYR A 247 9.79 6.56 17.97
CA TYR A 247 11.10 5.97 18.26
C TYR A 247 11.02 4.44 18.41
N LEU A 248 9.98 3.96 19.08
CA LEU A 248 9.70 2.52 19.18
C LEU A 248 9.48 1.90 17.81
N ARG A 249 8.68 2.56 16.96
CA ARG A 249 8.42 2.09 15.59
C ARG A 249 9.71 1.99 14.79
N GLN A 250 10.57 3.01 14.85
CA GLN A 250 11.83 3.02 14.12
C GLN A 250 12.75 1.88 14.55
N THR A 251 12.78 1.55 15.85
CA THR A 251 13.70 0.57 16.42
C THR A 251 13.18 -0.87 16.28
N LEU A 252 11.88 -1.09 16.53
CA LEU A 252 11.25 -2.41 16.49
C LEU A 252 10.72 -2.80 15.10
N LYS A 253 10.56 -1.81 14.20
CA LYS A 253 9.85 -1.92 12.91
C LYS A 253 8.46 -2.55 13.05
N ALA A 254 7.78 -2.21 14.14
CA ALA A 254 6.48 -2.73 14.52
C ALA A 254 5.32 -1.82 14.06
N PRO A 255 4.13 -2.37 13.76
CA PRO A 255 2.90 -1.57 13.73
C PRO A 255 2.61 -1.06 15.15
N ILE A 256 2.50 0.26 15.30
CA ILE A 256 2.23 0.89 16.60
C ILE A 256 0.96 1.73 16.53
N GLU A 257 0.06 1.45 17.45
CA GLU A 257 -1.20 2.15 17.69
C GLU A 257 -1.17 2.79 19.07
N VAL A 258 -1.86 3.92 19.24
CA VAL A 258 -1.98 4.59 20.54
C VAL A 258 -3.45 4.80 20.86
N ILE A 259 -3.87 4.36 22.04
CA ILE A 259 -5.19 4.61 22.62
C ILE A 259 -5.02 5.58 23.77
N SER A 260 -5.60 6.76 23.65
CA SER A 260 -5.62 7.81 24.66
C SER A 260 -6.98 7.83 25.35
N ILE A 261 -6.97 7.75 26.68
CA ILE A 261 -8.17 7.85 27.53
C ILE A 261 -8.06 9.14 28.34
N ALA A 262 -9.00 10.07 28.16
CA ALA A 262 -8.98 11.40 28.79
C ALA A 262 -7.62 12.11 28.64
N GLY A 263 -6.92 11.90 27.52
CA GLY A 263 -5.51 12.25 27.40
C GLY A 263 -5.24 13.73 27.14
N VAL A 264 -4.19 14.28 27.75
CA VAL A 264 -3.74 15.67 27.52
C VAL A 264 -2.42 15.65 26.76
N PHE A 265 -2.41 16.15 25.52
CA PHE A 265 -1.25 16.13 24.64
C PHE A 265 -1.22 17.32 23.67
N SER A 266 -0.03 17.61 23.14
CA SER A 266 0.28 18.81 22.37
C SER A 266 0.03 18.73 20.85
N GLY A 267 -0.04 17.52 20.29
CA GLY A 267 -0.09 17.32 18.84
C GLY A 267 1.19 17.73 18.09
N ASN A 268 2.29 18.01 18.80
CA ASN A 268 3.60 18.31 18.20
C ASN A 268 4.30 17.08 17.62
N GLN A 269 3.95 15.90 18.12
CA GLN A 269 4.59 14.64 17.74
C GLN A 269 4.07 14.13 16.40
N ASN A 270 4.91 13.37 15.69
CA ASN A 270 4.61 12.93 14.34
C ASN A 270 3.62 11.77 14.32
N ALA A 271 2.35 12.06 14.62
CA ALA A 271 1.24 11.09 14.60
C ALA A 271 1.05 10.40 13.23
N LEU A 272 1.60 10.97 12.14
CA LEU A 272 1.56 10.33 10.82
C LEU A 272 2.28 8.98 10.78
N GLN A 273 3.26 8.76 11.66
CA GLN A 273 4.03 7.51 11.70
C GLN A 273 3.28 6.35 12.38
N LEU A 274 2.21 6.63 13.12
CA LEU A 274 1.41 5.61 13.80
C LEU A 274 0.49 4.89 12.80
N GLU A 275 0.10 3.66 13.12
CA GLU A 275 -1.01 3.01 12.40
C GLU A 275 -2.30 3.79 12.68
N HIS A 276 -2.59 4.07 13.95
CA HIS A 276 -3.69 4.94 14.35
C HIS A 276 -3.51 5.57 15.74
N PHE A 277 -4.17 6.70 15.96
CA PHE A 277 -4.31 7.34 17.27
C PHE A 277 -5.80 7.46 17.63
N HIS A 278 -6.25 6.63 18.58
CA HIS A 278 -7.60 6.68 19.13
C HIS A 278 -7.60 7.58 20.36
N HIS A 279 -8.52 8.52 20.44
CA HIS A 279 -8.67 9.41 21.58
C HIS A 279 -10.10 9.37 22.09
N PHE A 280 -10.28 8.85 23.30
CA PHE A 280 -11.53 8.84 24.02
C PHE A 280 -11.56 10.01 25.00
N VAL A 281 -12.63 10.80 24.92
CA VAL A 281 -12.83 11.99 25.75
C VAL A 281 -14.27 12.04 26.24
N GLY A 282 -14.47 12.41 27.50
CA GLY A 282 -15.80 12.63 28.05
C GLY A 282 -16.33 14.04 27.77
N ASP A 283 -17.64 14.18 27.62
CA ASP A 283 -18.31 15.45 27.35
C ASP A 283 -18.24 16.42 28.54
N LYS A 284 -17.94 15.92 29.75
CA LYS A 284 -17.70 16.71 30.97
C LYS A 284 -16.20 16.85 31.29
N ASP A 285 -15.30 16.37 30.43
CA ASP A 285 -13.85 16.53 30.60
C ASP A 285 -13.40 17.95 30.21
N VAL A 286 -13.22 18.81 31.21
CA VAL A 286 -12.76 20.20 31.02
C VAL A 286 -11.25 20.27 30.78
N LEU A 287 -10.48 19.34 31.35
CA LEU A 287 -9.01 19.38 31.31
C LEU A 287 -8.47 19.03 29.92
N GLU A 288 -9.05 18.04 29.25
CA GLU A 288 -8.71 17.72 27.86
C GLU A 288 -9.00 18.93 26.94
N ARG A 289 -10.19 19.52 27.07
CA ARG A 289 -10.62 20.67 26.26
C ARG A 289 -9.69 21.87 26.43
N LEU A 290 -9.28 22.15 27.66
CA LEU A 290 -8.31 23.21 27.93
C LEU A 290 -6.96 22.90 27.27
N GLY A 291 -6.51 21.64 27.33
CA GLY A 291 -5.32 21.19 26.62
C GLY A 291 -5.39 21.45 25.10
N ALA A 292 -6.50 21.10 24.45
CA ALA A 292 -6.70 21.34 23.02
C ALA A 292 -6.59 22.83 22.63
N ILE A 293 -7.01 23.74 23.52
CA ILE A 293 -6.90 25.19 23.35
C ILE A 293 -5.45 25.66 23.60
N LEU A 294 -4.79 25.17 24.65
CA LEU A 294 -3.44 25.61 25.01
C LEU A 294 -2.35 25.21 24.00
N PHE A 295 -2.62 24.25 23.11
CA PHE A 295 -1.64 23.77 22.13
C PHE A 295 -1.96 24.23 20.70
N PRO A 296 -1.31 25.30 20.18
CA PRO A 296 -1.66 25.89 18.88
C PRO A 296 -1.53 24.96 17.67
N LYS A 297 -0.75 23.88 17.78
CA LYS A 297 -0.62 22.87 16.71
C LYS A 297 -1.86 22.00 16.55
N ARG A 298 -2.74 21.94 17.56
CA ARG A 298 -4.05 21.28 17.48
C ARG A 298 -5.12 22.15 16.83
N TRP A 299 -4.87 23.46 16.67
CA TRP A 299 -5.83 24.39 16.08
C TRP A 299 -5.94 24.20 14.58
N ALA A 300 -7.14 24.36 14.02
CA ALA A 300 -7.42 24.17 12.59
C ALA A 300 -6.54 25.08 11.69
N ILE A 301 -6.21 26.29 12.14
CA ILE A 301 -5.37 27.24 11.38
C ILE A 301 -3.92 26.72 11.20
N ALA A 302 -3.45 25.84 12.07
CA ALA A 302 -2.15 25.19 11.94
C ALA A 302 -2.26 23.97 10.99
N PHE A 303 -2.84 24.13 9.80
CA PHE A 303 -3.21 23.04 8.90
C PHE A 303 -2.06 22.14 8.45
N LEU A 304 -0.81 22.65 8.48
CA LEU A 304 0.42 21.89 8.19
C LEU A 304 1.01 21.14 9.41
N SER A 305 0.42 21.25 10.59
CA SER A 305 0.86 20.51 11.77
C SER A 305 0.71 19.00 11.56
N TYR A 306 1.56 18.20 12.21
CA TYR A 306 1.44 16.74 12.17
C TYR A 306 0.06 16.28 12.62
N TRP A 307 -0.49 16.92 13.65
CA TRP A 307 -1.85 16.68 14.13
C TRP A 307 -2.91 16.86 13.04
N ASN A 308 -2.99 18.04 12.41
CA ASN A 308 -4.04 18.32 11.43
C ASN A 308 -3.89 17.48 10.16
N ARG A 309 -2.65 17.22 9.74
CA ARG A 309 -2.37 16.28 8.62
C ARG A 309 -2.80 14.86 8.95
N ALA A 310 -2.47 14.36 10.14
CA ALA A 310 -2.88 13.02 10.57
C ALA A 310 -4.41 12.90 10.70
N LYS A 311 -5.08 13.96 11.16
CA LYS A 311 -6.55 14.01 11.24
C LYS A 311 -7.20 13.93 9.85
N ARG A 312 -6.74 14.72 8.87
CA ARG A 312 -7.26 14.65 7.49
C ARG A 312 -7.06 13.28 6.85
N ARG A 313 -5.89 12.67 7.07
CA ARG A 313 -5.53 11.33 6.60
C ARG A 313 -6.27 10.19 7.31
N GLY A 314 -7.21 10.49 8.21
CA GLY A 314 -7.95 9.47 8.93
C GLY A 314 -7.15 8.69 9.97
N LYS A 315 -5.92 9.12 10.33
CA LYS A 315 -5.06 8.46 11.33
C LYS A 315 -5.40 8.80 12.79
N ILE A 316 -6.36 9.71 12.99
CA ILE A 316 -6.82 10.13 14.30
C ILE A 316 -8.33 9.90 14.37
N SER A 317 -8.79 9.18 15.38
CA SER A 317 -10.20 9.10 15.73
C SER A 317 -10.43 9.69 17.11
N ILE A 318 -11.37 10.61 17.21
CA ILE A 318 -11.81 11.20 18.48
C ILE A 318 -13.22 10.70 18.74
N ASN A 319 -13.41 9.95 19.82
CA ASN A 319 -14.69 9.33 20.18
C ASN A 319 -15.12 9.84 21.56
N SER A 320 -16.41 10.17 21.71
CA SER A 320 -16.96 10.59 22.99
C SER A 320 -17.23 9.38 23.90
N LEU A 321 -16.97 9.53 25.20
CA LEU A 321 -17.40 8.62 26.28
C LEU A 321 -18.75 9.07 26.88
N GLY A 322 -19.44 10.07 26.32
CA GLY A 322 -20.68 10.60 26.88
C GLY A 322 -20.40 11.44 28.13
N GLU A 323 -21.21 11.32 29.18
CA GLU A 323 -21.18 12.22 30.35
C GLU A 323 -19.95 12.10 31.29
N VAL A 324 -18.93 11.36 30.89
CA VAL A 324 -17.71 11.11 31.67
C VAL A 324 -16.88 12.39 31.88
N GLY A 325 -16.29 12.53 33.07
CA GLY A 325 -15.34 13.59 33.46
C GLY A 325 -13.87 13.17 33.31
N HIS A 326 -12.93 13.91 33.93
CA HIS A 326 -11.49 13.65 33.74
C HIS A 326 -10.91 12.63 34.72
N ASN A 327 -11.14 12.77 36.03
CA ASN A 327 -10.52 11.98 37.12
C ASN A 327 -11.54 11.57 38.19
N ASP A 328 -11.18 10.57 39.00
CA ASP A 328 -11.85 10.14 40.23
C ASP A 328 -13.36 9.83 40.05
N ALA A 329 -14.20 10.28 40.98
CA ALA A 329 -15.65 10.10 40.91
C ALA A 329 -16.22 10.82 39.66
N GLY A 330 -16.74 10.03 38.72
CA GLY A 330 -17.22 10.45 37.42
C GLY A 330 -16.18 10.38 36.30
N GLY A 331 -14.95 9.91 36.57
CA GLY A 331 -13.91 9.69 35.58
C GLY A 331 -14.05 8.38 34.79
N PRO A 332 -13.16 8.12 33.82
CA PRO A 332 -13.27 6.96 32.91
C PRO A 332 -13.14 5.59 33.57
N PHE A 333 -12.55 5.54 34.77
CA PHE A 333 -12.34 4.31 35.54
C PHE A 333 -13.30 4.16 36.73
N ASP A 334 -14.33 5.03 36.84
CA ASP A 334 -15.34 4.94 37.89
C ASP A 334 -16.26 3.72 37.67
N ASP A 335 -16.29 2.81 38.64
CA ASP A 335 -17.10 1.59 38.61
C ASP A 335 -18.47 1.77 39.30
N LYS A 336 -18.73 2.92 39.94
CA LYS A 336 -19.95 3.23 40.68
C LYS A 336 -20.94 4.06 39.86
N GLN A 337 -20.45 5.04 39.09
CA GLN A 337 -21.32 5.84 38.23
C GLN A 337 -21.76 5.05 36.99
N GLN A 338 -23.04 5.21 36.64
CA GLN A 338 -23.68 4.50 35.53
C GLN A 338 -24.16 5.47 34.46
N LEU A 339 -24.08 5.01 33.21
CA LEU A 339 -24.72 5.65 32.07
C LEU A 339 -26.22 5.39 32.06
N ALA A 340 -26.94 6.11 31.20
CA ALA A 340 -28.38 5.92 31.00
C ALA A 340 -28.76 4.51 30.53
N ASP A 341 -27.83 3.75 29.95
CA ASP A 341 -28.04 2.36 29.50
C ASP A 341 -27.70 1.30 30.57
N GLY A 342 -27.32 1.72 31.78
CA GLY A 342 -27.04 0.85 32.92
C GLY A 342 -25.60 0.32 33.00
N ARG A 343 -24.74 0.58 32.00
CA ARG A 343 -23.30 0.26 32.09
C ARG A 343 -22.59 1.24 33.02
N SER A 344 -21.58 0.78 33.76
CA SER A 344 -20.68 1.69 34.48
C SER A 344 -19.73 2.41 33.54
N PHE A 345 -19.16 3.54 33.98
CA PHE A 345 -18.17 4.27 33.17
C PHE A 345 -16.93 3.41 32.91
N LEU A 346 -16.51 2.62 33.91
CA LEU A 346 -15.46 1.61 33.74
C LEU A 346 -15.81 0.58 32.65
N GLN A 347 -17.01 -0.01 32.69
CA GLN A 347 -17.44 -1.00 31.69
C GLN A 347 -17.42 -0.42 30.28
N GLN A 348 -17.94 0.80 30.10
CA GLN A 348 -17.92 1.49 28.82
C GLN A 348 -16.49 1.70 28.32
N THR A 349 -15.57 2.16 29.19
CA THR A 349 -14.18 2.40 28.82
C THR A 349 -13.46 1.09 28.46
N VAL A 350 -13.68 0.01 29.22
CA VAL A 350 -13.12 -1.32 28.91
C VAL A 350 -13.64 -1.83 27.58
N GLU A 351 -14.95 -1.75 27.32
CA GLU A 351 -15.55 -2.17 26.05
C GLU A 351 -14.98 -1.36 24.87
N ALA A 352 -14.82 -0.03 25.03
CA ALA A 352 -14.29 0.84 24.00
C ALA A 352 -12.83 0.49 23.64
N VAL A 353 -11.98 0.26 24.65
CA VAL A 353 -10.57 -0.12 24.47
C VAL A 353 -10.47 -1.55 23.90
N ALA A 354 -11.23 -2.49 24.44
CA ALA A 354 -11.25 -3.88 23.98
C ALA A 354 -11.71 -3.97 22.51
N ASN A 355 -12.73 -3.20 22.10
CA ASN A 355 -13.20 -3.20 20.72
C ASN A 355 -12.12 -2.76 19.72
N ILE A 356 -11.28 -1.80 20.08
CA ILE A 356 -10.13 -1.39 19.26
C ILE A 356 -9.06 -2.48 19.23
N ILE A 357 -8.64 -2.96 20.40
CA ILE A 357 -7.62 -4.02 20.52
C ILE A 357 -8.01 -5.28 19.75
N LEU A 358 -9.32 -5.60 19.76
CA LEU A 358 -9.86 -6.77 19.10
C LEU A 358 -10.14 -6.56 17.61
N GLY A 359 -10.15 -5.32 17.12
CA GLY A 359 -10.54 -4.95 15.76
C GLY A 359 -12.05 -5.08 15.49
N ASN A 360 -12.89 -5.04 16.53
CA ASN A 360 -14.35 -5.19 16.46
C ASN A 360 -15.07 -3.84 16.32
N ILE A 361 -14.52 -2.92 15.52
CA ILE A 361 -15.08 -1.56 15.45
C ILE A 361 -16.39 -1.59 14.65
N THR A 362 -17.42 -0.93 15.19
CA THR A 362 -18.74 -0.77 14.56
C THR A 362 -18.58 -0.30 13.10
N PRO A 363 -19.31 -0.89 12.14
CA PRO A 363 -19.32 -0.42 10.75
C PRO A 363 -19.52 1.10 10.74
N ALA A 364 -18.72 1.80 9.93
CA ALA A 364 -18.96 3.22 9.70
C ALA A 364 -20.39 3.40 9.17
N GLU A 365 -21.07 4.47 9.59
CA GLU A 365 -22.36 4.82 8.99
C GLU A 365 -22.21 4.92 7.47
N PRO A 366 -23.20 4.45 6.70
CA PRO A 366 -23.20 4.62 5.25
C PRO A 366 -22.98 6.10 4.92
N LEU A 367 -21.98 6.40 4.10
CA LEU A 367 -21.77 7.77 3.61
C LEU A 367 -23.03 8.27 2.92
N ALA A 368 -23.36 9.55 3.13
CA ALA A 368 -24.50 10.21 2.52
C ALA A 368 -24.41 10.21 0.98
N ALA A 369 -25.58 10.36 0.32
CA ALA A 369 -25.84 10.34 -1.11
C ALA A 369 -24.60 10.42 -2.03
N HIS A 370 -24.25 9.30 -2.66
CA HIS A 370 -23.15 9.20 -3.62
C HIS A 370 -23.64 9.22 -5.06
N GLN A 371 -22.85 9.78 -5.97
CA GLN A 371 -23.11 9.60 -7.40
C GLN A 371 -22.87 8.12 -7.77
N PRO A 372 -23.78 7.46 -8.51
CA PRO A 372 -23.58 6.08 -8.93
C PRO A 372 -22.31 5.93 -9.78
N SER A 373 -21.46 4.99 -9.39
CA SER A 373 -20.27 4.60 -10.15
C SER A 373 -20.65 3.86 -11.46
N ASN A 374 -19.71 3.78 -12.42
CA ASN A 374 -19.88 2.89 -13.57
C ASN A 374 -19.95 1.43 -13.11
N TYR A 375 -19.17 1.06 -12.09
CA TYR A 375 -19.21 -0.25 -11.46
C TYR A 375 -20.62 -0.64 -10.96
N GLU A 376 -21.28 0.25 -10.20
CA GLU A 376 -22.63 -0.01 -9.69
C GLU A 376 -23.67 -0.08 -10.82
N ARG A 377 -23.49 0.72 -11.88
CA ARG A 377 -24.34 0.65 -13.08
C ARG A 377 -24.20 -0.69 -13.78
N TYR A 378 -22.96 -1.11 -14.06
CA TYR A 378 -22.69 -2.36 -14.77
C TYR A 378 -23.15 -3.58 -13.97
N GLN A 379 -23.05 -3.53 -12.63
CA GLN A 379 -23.53 -4.60 -11.76
C GLN A 379 -25.06 -4.83 -11.80
N GLN A 380 -25.84 -3.91 -12.38
CA GLN A 380 -27.28 -4.09 -12.58
C GLN A 380 -27.59 -5.19 -13.61
N ALA A 381 -26.66 -5.46 -14.54
CA ALA A 381 -26.80 -6.53 -15.50
C ALA A 381 -26.48 -7.89 -14.84
N PRO A 382 -27.39 -8.89 -14.87
CA PRO A 382 -27.16 -10.18 -14.22
C PRO A 382 -25.88 -10.89 -14.70
N PHE A 383 -25.54 -10.79 -15.98
CA PHE A 383 -24.36 -11.45 -16.55
C PHE A 383 -23.02 -10.92 -16.02
N ASN A 384 -23.01 -9.79 -15.31
CA ASN A 384 -21.83 -9.25 -14.61
C ASN A 384 -21.67 -9.79 -13.19
N GLN A 385 -22.64 -10.57 -12.69
CA GLN A 385 -22.62 -11.17 -11.35
C GLN A 385 -22.17 -12.63 -11.44
N PRO A 386 -21.19 -13.09 -10.62
CA PRO A 386 -20.72 -14.47 -10.68
C PRO A 386 -21.80 -15.54 -10.45
N SER A 387 -22.85 -15.21 -9.69
CA SER A 387 -24.00 -16.09 -9.41
C SER A 387 -24.90 -16.34 -10.61
N TYR A 388 -24.76 -15.57 -11.70
CA TYR A 388 -25.49 -15.81 -12.94
C TYR A 388 -25.07 -17.11 -13.64
N TYR A 389 -23.84 -17.55 -13.41
CA TYR A 389 -23.26 -18.73 -14.04
C TYR A 389 -23.23 -19.91 -13.06
N PRO A 390 -23.95 -21.03 -13.33
CA PRO A 390 -23.91 -22.22 -12.48
C PRO A 390 -22.47 -22.73 -12.29
N ILE A 391 -22.17 -23.32 -11.12
CA ILE A 391 -20.85 -23.89 -10.84
C ILE A 391 -20.55 -25.04 -11.81
N GLU A 392 -21.50 -25.95 -11.94
CA GLU A 392 -21.43 -27.04 -12.92
C GLU A 392 -21.55 -26.48 -14.34
N GLN A 393 -20.69 -26.96 -15.22
CA GLN A 393 -20.56 -26.52 -16.60
C GLN A 393 -20.43 -27.77 -17.48
N ASN A 394 -21.21 -27.85 -18.55
CA ASN A 394 -21.26 -28.99 -19.46
C ASN A 394 -20.83 -28.53 -20.86
N LEU A 395 -19.52 -28.28 -20.98
CA LEU A 395 -18.88 -27.82 -22.22
C LEU A 395 -18.06 -28.95 -22.84
N ASP A 396 -18.08 -29.06 -24.16
CA ASP A 396 -17.23 -30.01 -24.88
C ASP A 396 -15.74 -29.61 -24.74
N PRO A 397 -14.89 -30.43 -24.10
CA PRO A 397 -13.47 -30.12 -23.90
C PRO A 397 -12.65 -30.08 -25.21
N GLN A 398 -13.21 -30.51 -26.34
CA GLN A 398 -12.61 -30.33 -27.66
C GLN A 398 -12.79 -28.90 -28.18
N LEU A 399 -13.91 -28.25 -27.83
CA LEU A 399 -14.30 -26.92 -28.29
C LEU A 399 -13.94 -25.82 -27.27
N TYR A 400 -14.03 -26.14 -25.98
CA TYR A 400 -13.81 -25.22 -24.87
C TYR A 400 -12.67 -25.68 -23.97
N ARG A 401 -11.94 -24.72 -23.42
CA ARG A 401 -10.88 -24.96 -22.42
C ARG A 401 -11.08 -24.07 -21.19
N PRO A 402 -10.81 -24.57 -19.97
CA PRO A 402 -10.74 -23.69 -18.80
C PRO A 402 -9.59 -22.69 -18.99
N ILE A 403 -9.75 -21.47 -18.48
CA ILE A 403 -8.70 -20.44 -18.55
C ILE A 403 -7.45 -20.88 -17.78
N GLY A 404 -7.64 -21.60 -16.66
CA GLY A 404 -6.55 -22.22 -15.93
C GLY A 404 -7.03 -23.20 -14.86
N THR A 405 -6.09 -23.85 -14.21
CA THR A 405 -6.36 -25.01 -13.35
C THR A 405 -6.99 -24.65 -12.01
N TRP A 406 -6.50 -23.58 -11.36
CA TRP A 406 -6.99 -23.11 -10.07
C TRP A 406 -7.63 -21.74 -10.24
N MET A 407 -8.94 -21.70 -10.36
CA MET A 407 -9.68 -20.43 -10.48
C MET A 407 -10.95 -20.44 -9.65
N GLY A 408 -11.35 -19.26 -9.21
CA GLY A 408 -12.51 -19.11 -8.34
C GLY A 408 -12.79 -17.67 -7.98
N ARG A 409 -13.85 -17.47 -7.20
CA ARG A 409 -14.27 -16.16 -6.73
C ARG A 409 -13.73 -15.88 -5.35
N LEU A 410 -12.99 -14.78 -5.19
CA LEU A 410 -12.50 -14.36 -3.88
C LEU A 410 -13.65 -13.88 -3.00
N ILE A 411 -13.61 -14.28 -1.74
CA ILE A 411 -14.58 -13.93 -0.71
C ILE A 411 -13.82 -13.36 0.48
N LEU A 412 -14.12 -12.10 0.83
CA LEU A 412 -13.61 -11.49 2.04
C LEU A 412 -14.28 -12.12 3.27
N PRO A 413 -13.53 -12.69 4.24
CA PRO A 413 -14.13 -13.30 5.42
C PRO A 413 -14.83 -12.25 6.30
N SER A 414 -16.01 -12.58 6.85
CA SER A 414 -16.64 -11.71 7.86
C SER A 414 -15.70 -11.45 9.05
N PRO A 415 -15.80 -10.30 9.76
CA PRO A 415 -14.93 -9.97 10.90
C PRO A 415 -14.80 -11.11 11.93
N LYS A 416 -15.91 -11.76 12.29
CA LYS A 416 -15.93 -12.91 13.23
C LYS A 416 -15.13 -14.13 12.76
N ARG A 417 -15.08 -14.36 11.44
CA ARG A 417 -14.36 -15.50 10.82
C ARG A 417 -12.92 -15.16 10.45
N ARG A 418 -12.57 -13.89 10.34
CA ARG A 418 -11.25 -13.40 9.90
C ARG A 418 -10.08 -13.98 10.70
N ARG A 419 -10.16 -13.98 12.04
CA ARG A 419 -9.13 -14.54 12.93
C ARG A 419 -8.84 -16.03 12.68
N ARG A 420 -9.87 -16.79 12.28
CA ARG A 420 -9.75 -18.23 11.95
C ARG A 420 -9.30 -18.44 10.51
N ALA A 421 -9.73 -17.57 9.59
CA ALA A 421 -9.43 -17.66 8.17
C ALA A 421 -7.94 -17.41 7.85
N LYS A 422 -7.25 -16.51 8.58
CA LYS A 422 -5.79 -16.25 8.43
C LYS A 422 -5.35 -16.18 6.93
N GLY A 423 -6.15 -15.48 6.12
CA GLY A 423 -6.16 -15.48 4.65
C GLY A 423 -7.54 -15.05 4.13
N VAL A 424 -7.82 -15.29 2.85
CA VAL A 424 -9.15 -15.08 2.25
C VAL A 424 -9.82 -16.42 1.94
N LEU A 425 -11.13 -16.39 1.71
CA LEU A 425 -11.84 -17.55 1.19
C LEU A 425 -11.94 -17.45 -0.34
N MET A 426 -12.04 -18.58 -1.02
CA MET A 426 -12.29 -18.64 -2.45
C MET A 426 -13.35 -19.69 -2.74
N GLU A 427 -14.39 -19.33 -3.47
CA GLU A 427 -15.35 -20.29 -4.03
C GLU A 427 -14.76 -20.86 -5.32
N LEU A 428 -14.45 -22.16 -5.29
CA LEU A 428 -13.64 -22.80 -6.33
C LEU A 428 -14.48 -23.10 -7.58
N TYR A 429 -14.02 -22.70 -8.76
CA TYR A 429 -14.69 -22.95 -10.05
C TYR A 429 -13.97 -24.00 -10.89
N CYS A 430 -12.65 -24.06 -10.80
CA CYS A 430 -11.85 -25.17 -11.34
C CYS A 430 -10.72 -25.49 -10.38
N ALA A 431 -10.34 -26.77 -10.39
CA ALA A 431 -9.28 -27.34 -9.60
C ALA A 431 -8.48 -28.35 -10.45
N GLU A 432 -7.33 -28.78 -9.95
CA GLU A 432 -6.64 -29.95 -10.50
C GLU A 432 -7.53 -31.20 -10.43
N PRO A 433 -7.33 -32.20 -11.32
CA PRO A 433 -8.12 -33.44 -11.33
C PRO A 433 -8.24 -34.12 -9.97
N ALA A 434 -7.18 -34.08 -9.16
CA ALA A 434 -7.14 -34.67 -7.82
C ALA A 434 -8.06 -33.97 -6.79
N TYR A 435 -8.52 -32.75 -7.05
CA TYR A 435 -9.31 -31.93 -6.13
C TYR A 435 -10.66 -31.50 -6.71
N GLN A 436 -11.15 -32.20 -7.74
CA GLN A 436 -12.42 -31.88 -8.40
C GLN A 436 -13.63 -31.88 -7.46
N GLU A 437 -13.62 -32.71 -6.41
CA GLU A 437 -14.66 -32.73 -5.37
C GLU A 437 -14.83 -31.40 -4.61
N TRP A 438 -13.81 -30.53 -4.65
CA TRP A 438 -13.83 -29.22 -3.99
C TRP A 438 -14.40 -28.11 -4.87
N VAL A 439 -14.67 -28.37 -6.15
CA VAL A 439 -15.34 -27.39 -7.03
C VAL A 439 -16.73 -27.07 -6.47
N GLY A 440 -17.07 -25.78 -6.41
CA GLY A 440 -18.26 -25.24 -5.76
C GLY A 440 -18.12 -24.98 -4.26
N GLN A 441 -17.05 -25.47 -3.62
CA GLN A 441 -16.83 -25.28 -2.19
C GLN A 441 -15.99 -24.03 -1.89
N LYS A 442 -16.08 -23.55 -0.65
CA LYS A 442 -15.27 -22.44 -0.13
C LYS A 442 -13.98 -22.98 0.49
N VAL A 443 -12.87 -22.66 -0.13
CA VAL A 443 -11.52 -23.09 0.27
C VAL A 443 -10.74 -21.90 0.81
N ARG A 444 -9.71 -22.16 1.63
CA ARG A 444 -8.85 -21.09 2.16
C ARG A 444 -7.70 -20.82 1.21
N VAL A 445 -7.40 -19.55 0.98
CA VAL A 445 -6.22 -19.12 0.21
C VAL A 445 -5.35 -18.23 1.09
N GLN A 446 -4.05 -18.49 1.12
CA GLN A 446 -3.07 -17.71 1.85
C GLN A 446 -1.73 -17.62 1.10
N PHE A 447 -0.90 -16.65 1.45
CA PHE A 447 0.49 -16.63 1.02
C PHE A 447 1.31 -17.71 1.72
N ALA A 448 2.25 -18.30 0.99
CA ALA A 448 3.20 -19.26 1.54
C ALA A 448 4.04 -18.66 2.68
N ARG A 449 4.23 -19.43 3.76
CA ARG A 449 4.88 -18.98 5.00
C ARG A 449 6.29 -19.51 5.22
N ASP A 450 6.78 -20.35 4.32
CA ASP A 450 8.12 -20.92 4.34
C ASP A 450 9.16 -20.04 3.62
N SER A 451 8.72 -19.10 2.77
CA SER A 451 9.60 -18.20 2.03
C SER A 451 9.82 -16.85 2.74
N ALA A 452 11.09 -16.50 3.02
CA ALA A 452 11.45 -15.19 3.56
C ALA A 452 11.00 -14.02 2.65
N ARG A 453 11.17 -14.18 1.33
CA ARG A 453 10.73 -13.22 0.31
C ARG A 453 9.24 -12.88 0.45
N ILE A 454 8.40 -13.90 0.58
CA ILE A 454 6.95 -13.73 0.67
C ILE A 454 6.56 -13.10 2.00
N LYS A 455 7.23 -13.48 3.10
CA LYS A 455 7.04 -12.83 4.42
C LYS A 455 7.35 -11.34 4.35
N ASP A 456 8.47 -10.97 3.73
CA ASP A 456 8.87 -9.56 3.58
C ASP A 456 7.86 -8.78 2.73
N TYR A 457 7.39 -9.36 1.62
CA TYR A 457 6.33 -8.79 0.79
C TYR A 457 5.04 -8.54 1.60
N VAL A 458 4.51 -9.59 2.25
CA VAL A 458 3.27 -9.49 3.03
C VAL A 458 3.43 -8.45 4.14
N ARG A 459 4.56 -8.45 4.85
CA ARG A 459 4.85 -7.50 5.92
C ARG A 459 4.94 -6.06 5.41
N ALA A 460 5.57 -5.83 4.25
CA ALA A 460 5.77 -4.49 3.70
C ALA A 460 4.45 -3.77 3.38
N VAL A 461 3.41 -4.52 2.99
CA VAL A 461 2.14 -3.96 2.52
C VAL A 461 0.96 -4.20 3.46
N THR A 462 1.14 -4.98 4.53
CA THR A 462 0.11 -5.14 5.56
C THR A 462 -0.03 -3.83 6.34
N LYS A 463 -1.25 -3.28 6.34
CA LYS A 463 -1.56 -1.99 6.97
C LYS A 463 -2.92 -2.02 7.65
N ASP A 464 -3.09 -1.17 8.65
CA ASP A 464 -4.43 -0.82 9.12
C ASP A 464 -5.09 0.09 8.08
N VAL A 465 -6.40 -0.05 7.87
CA VAL A 465 -7.15 0.71 6.87
C VAL A 465 -8.18 1.59 7.55
N TYR A 466 -8.07 2.90 7.37
CA TYR A 466 -9.01 3.91 7.82
C TYR A 466 -9.26 4.88 6.67
N LEU A 467 -10.51 4.97 6.21
CA LEU A 467 -10.84 5.88 5.10
C LEU A 467 -10.62 7.33 5.55
N SER A 468 -9.73 8.03 4.83
CA SER A 468 -9.49 9.46 5.01
C SER A 468 -10.69 10.30 4.57
N GLU A 469 -10.70 11.58 4.93
CA GLU A 469 -11.77 12.49 4.46
C GLU A 469 -11.75 12.64 2.94
N GLU A 470 -10.58 12.60 2.32
CA GLU A 470 -10.43 12.60 0.87
C GLU A 470 -10.97 11.32 0.22
N ALA A 471 -10.78 10.16 0.86
CA ALA A 471 -11.32 8.89 0.37
C ALA A 471 -12.85 8.90 0.41
N LYS A 472 -13.43 9.41 1.51
CA LYS A 472 -14.88 9.58 1.64
C LYS A 472 -15.42 10.58 0.61
N TYR A 473 -14.72 11.69 0.39
CA TYR A 473 -15.08 12.67 -0.64
C TYR A 473 -15.02 12.06 -2.05
N SER A 474 -13.92 11.40 -2.40
CA SER A 474 -13.76 10.69 -3.68
C SER A 474 -14.85 9.62 -3.89
N GLN A 475 -15.19 8.88 -2.83
CA GLN A 475 -16.31 7.94 -2.84
C GLN A 475 -17.66 8.63 -3.10
N SER A 476 -17.92 9.80 -2.51
CA SER A 476 -19.14 10.59 -2.82
C SER A 476 -19.24 10.99 -4.29
N GLN A 477 -18.10 11.11 -4.99
CA GLN A 477 -18.03 11.40 -6.43
C GLN A 477 -18.13 10.14 -7.31
N GLY A 478 -18.44 8.99 -6.71
CA GLY A 478 -18.66 7.72 -7.39
C GLY A 478 -17.40 6.88 -7.63
N ALA A 479 -16.24 7.26 -7.07
CA ALA A 479 -15.07 6.38 -7.10
C ALA A 479 -15.27 5.19 -6.16
N ILE A 480 -14.88 3.99 -6.60
CA ILE A 480 -14.94 2.80 -5.75
C ILE A 480 -13.74 2.83 -4.80
N HIS A 481 -13.99 2.63 -3.51
CA HIS A 481 -13.01 2.54 -2.43
C HIS A 481 -13.23 1.25 -1.60
N PRO A 482 -12.22 0.73 -0.87
CA PRO A 482 -12.29 -0.49 -0.08
C PRO A 482 -13.10 -0.31 1.22
N GLU A 483 -14.37 0.10 1.10
CA GLU A 483 -15.24 0.42 2.24
C GLU A 483 -15.43 -0.74 3.21
N ARG A 484 -15.39 -1.97 2.70
CA ARG A 484 -15.51 -3.22 3.48
C ARG A 484 -14.31 -3.46 4.40
N LEU A 485 -13.19 -2.80 4.12
CA LEU A 485 -11.95 -2.85 4.88
C LEU A 485 -11.80 -1.63 5.80
N ASN A 486 -12.74 -0.68 5.77
CA ASN A 486 -12.66 0.49 6.63
C ASN A 486 -12.64 0.07 8.11
N ARG A 487 -11.66 0.60 8.85
CA ARG A 487 -11.35 0.28 10.26
C ARG A 487 -10.84 -1.14 10.50
N TRP A 488 -10.47 -1.88 9.46
CA TRP A 488 -9.80 -3.17 9.64
C TRP A 488 -8.32 -2.93 9.94
N GLN A 489 -7.84 -3.56 11.01
CA GLN A 489 -6.41 -3.59 11.34
C GLN A 489 -5.70 -4.72 10.61
N GLN A 490 -4.42 -4.56 10.28
CA GLN A 490 -3.56 -5.58 9.68
C GLN A 490 -4.14 -6.21 8.41
N VAL A 491 -4.73 -5.39 7.53
CA VAL A 491 -5.22 -5.83 6.22
C VAL A 491 -4.03 -6.28 5.38
N ASN A 492 -3.99 -7.57 5.06
CA ASN A 492 -2.93 -8.17 4.26
C ASN A 492 -3.23 -8.02 2.74
N PRO A 493 -2.26 -8.29 1.84
CA PRO A 493 -2.49 -8.09 0.40
C PRO A 493 -3.60 -8.97 -0.20
N LEU A 494 -3.92 -10.16 0.32
CA LEU A 494 -5.08 -10.92 -0.19
C LEU A 494 -6.40 -10.30 0.26
N GLU A 495 -6.48 -9.85 1.52
CA GLU A 495 -7.65 -9.14 2.04
C GLU A 495 -7.88 -7.82 1.32
N SER A 496 -6.81 -7.08 1.01
CA SER A 496 -6.94 -5.84 0.23
C SER A 496 -7.49 -6.09 -1.16
N LEU A 497 -7.13 -7.22 -1.79
CA LEU A 497 -7.71 -7.62 -3.08
C LEU A 497 -9.21 -7.93 -2.94
N ALA A 498 -9.56 -8.87 -2.06
CA ALA A 498 -10.93 -9.35 -1.89
C ALA A 498 -11.90 -8.27 -1.40
N GLY A 499 -11.41 -7.31 -0.60
CA GLY A 499 -12.20 -6.21 -0.05
C GLY A 499 -12.20 -4.91 -0.86
N SER A 500 -11.56 -4.89 -2.03
CA SER A 500 -11.44 -3.68 -2.88
C SER A 500 -12.77 -3.19 -3.46
N ARG A 501 -13.76 -4.08 -3.62
CA ARG A 501 -15.10 -3.77 -4.16
C ARG A 501 -16.19 -4.05 -3.13
N LYS A 502 -17.34 -3.40 -3.33
CA LYS A 502 -18.55 -3.54 -2.52
C LYS A 502 -19.11 -4.96 -2.42
N HIS A 503 -18.88 -5.79 -3.45
CA HIS A 503 -19.37 -7.16 -3.51
C HIS A 503 -18.21 -8.15 -3.69
N ASP A 504 -18.40 -9.40 -3.25
CA ASP A 504 -17.48 -10.50 -3.55
C ASP A 504 -17.73 -10.99 -4.99
N ASP A 505 -17.30 -10.19 -5.97
CA ASP A 505 -17.55 -10.40 -7.40
C ASP A 505 -16.29 -10.70 -8.21
N MET A 506 -15.14 -10.76 -7.56
CA MET A 506 -13.85 -10.89 -8.21
C MET A 506 -13.51 -12.34 -8.49
N VAL A 507 -13.42 -12.69 -9.77
CA VAL A 507 -12.93 -13.99 -10.23
C VAL A 507 -11.44 -13.90 -10.52
N VAL A 508 -10.68 -14.85 -9.98
CA VAL A 508 -9.23 -14.88 -10.09
C VAL A 508 -8.71 -16.24 -10.55
N LEU A 509 -7.57 -16.21 -11.22
CA LEU A 509 -6.69 -17.34 -11.50
C LEU A 509 -5.52 -17.32 -10.51
N LEU A 510 -5.20 -18.48 -9.92
CA LEU A 510 -4.04 -18.67 -9.07
C LEU A 510 -2.92 -19.39 -9.85
N ARG A 511 -1.71 -18.85 -9.81
CA ARG A 511 -0.48 -19.50 -10.32
C ARG A 511 0.34 -20.06 -9.16
N GLU A 512 1.14 -21.09 -9.44
CA GLU A 512 2.10 -21.68 -8.47
C GLU A 512 1.43 -22.14 -7.15
N VAL A 513 0.28 -22.80 -7.26
CA VAL A 513 -0.50 -23.25 -6.09
C VAL A 513 0.15 -24.47 -5.44
N ARG A 514 0.30 -24.43 -4.12
CA ARG A 514 0.65 -25.60 -3.29
C ARG A 514 -0.50 -25.91 -2.33
N VAL A 515 -0.94 -27.16 -2.27
CA VAL A 515 -1.95 -27.60 -1.30
C VAL A 515 -1.28 -27.89 0.03
N LYS A 516 -1.63 -27.11 1.07
CA LYS A 516 -1.05 -27.23 2.41
C LYS A 516 -1.74 -28.28 3.29
N SER A 517 -3.07 -28.28 3.25
CA SER A 517 -3.93 -29.15 4.06
C SER A 517 -5.21 -29.39 3.28
N THR A 518 -5.83 -30.54 3.48
CA THR A 518 -7.13 -30.92 2.91
C THR A 518 -8.27 -30.85 3.94
N SER A 519 -7.98 -30.55 5.20
CA SER A 519 -8.99 -30.48 6.27
C SER A 519 -8.77 -29.27 7.19
N PRO A 520 -9.33 -28.08 6.86
CA PRO A 520 -10.00 -27.74 5.60
C PRO A 520 -9.01 -27.48 4.45
N LEU A 521 -9.45 -27.61 3.19
CA LEU A 521 -8.60 -27.35 2.02
C LEU A 521 -8.00 -25.94 2.08
N THR A 522 -6.67 -25.88 2.12
CA THR A 522 -5.88 -24.66 2.22
C THR A 522 -4.85 -24.60 1.10
N LEU A 523 -4.99 -23.59 0.25
CA LEU A 523 -4.09 -23.30 -0.88
C LEU A 523 -3.07 -22.25 -0.45
N GLU A 524 -1.81 -22.51 -0.74
CA GLU A 524 -0.71 -21.55 -0.61
C GLU A 524 -0.26 -21.04 -1.98
N ILE A 525 -0.07 -19.73 -2.08
CA ILE A 525 0.40 -19.05 -3.31
C ILE A 525 1.67 -18.24 -3.04
N ALA A 526 2.42 -17.97 -4.11
CA ALA A 526 3.68 -17.21 -4.07
C ALA A 526 3.64 -15.82 -4.74
N ARG A 527 2.53 -15.52 -5.43
CA ARG A 527 2.26 -14.33 -6.23
C ARG A 527 0.83 -13.84 -6.01
N ASP A 528 0.55 -12.59 -6.35
CA ASP A 528 -0.81 -12.06 -6.29
C ASP A 528 -1.75 -12.82 -7.26
N PRO A 529 -3.01 -13.10 -6.87
CA PRO A 529 -4.01 -13.66 -7.78
C PRO A 529 -4.23 -12.77 -9.01
N ILE A 530 -4.47 -13.40 -10.16
CA ILE A 530 -4.68 -12.71 -11.44
C ILE A 530 -6.19 -12.54 -11.65
N GLN A 531 -6.67 -11.32 -11.79
CA GLN A 531 -8.08 -11.06 -12.11
C GLN A 531 -8.38 -11.46 -13.55
N ILE A 532 -9.44 -12.26 -13.76
CA ILE A 532 -9.83 -12.80 -15.08
C ILE A 532 -11.30 -12.47 -15.40
N ALA A 533 -11.65 -12.52 -16.69
CA ALA A 533 -13.04 -12.51 -17.16
C ALA A 533 -13.42 -13.87 -17.78
N GLY A 534 -14.59 -14.38 -17.40
CA GLY A 534 -15.05 -15.71 -17.80
C GLY A 534 -14.39 -16.85 -17.00
N ARG A 535 -14.73 -18.09 -17.34
CA ARG A 535 -14.17 -19.31 -16.75
C ARG A 535 -13.55 -20.20 -17.83
N PHE A 536 -14.17 -20.24 -19.00
CA PHE A 536 -13.73 -21.02 -20.15
C PHE A 536 -13.50 -20.11 -21.35
N TYR A 537 -12.75 -20.60 -22.33
CA TYR A 537 -12.59 -19.97 -23.62
C TYR A 537 -12.76 -20.96 -24.77
N ALA A 538 -13.17 -20.45 -25.93
CA ALA A 538 -13.22 -21.16 -27.21
C ALA A 538 -12.59 -20.29 -28.31
N LEU A 539 -12.22 -20.92 -29.43
CA LEU A 539 -11.73 -20.23 -30.62
C LEU A 539 -12.75 -20.38 -31.75
N VAL A 540 -13.33 -19.26 -32.18
CA VAL A 540 -14.49 -19.26 -33.09
C VAL A 540 -14.39 -18.18 -34.17
N GLN A 541 -15.13 -18.37 -35.26
CA GLN A 541 -15.49 -17.30 -36.18
C GLN A 541 -16.98 -16.96 -35.99
N ILE A 542 -17.30 -15.67 -35.97
CA ILE A 542 -18.68 -15.19 -35.80
C ILE A 542 -19.33 -15.07 -37.18
N LEU A 543 -20.49 -15.72 -37.38
CA LEU A 543 -21.13 -15.80 -38.70
C LEU A 543 -22.21 -14.73 -38.89
N HIS A 544 -23.21 -14.68 -38.00
CA HIS A 544 -24.32 -13.74 -38.07
C HIS A 544 -25.10 -13.70 -36.74
N PRO A 545 -25.75 -12.58 -36.41
CA PRO A 545 -26.71 -12.51 -35.31
C PRO A 545 -27.97 -13.32 -35.60
N VAL A 546 -28.66 -13.73 -34.55
CA VAL A 546 -29.86 -14.58 -34.59
C VAL A 546 -30.97 -13.94 -33.75
N GLY A 547 -32.14 -13.78 -34.36
CA GLY A 547 -33.33 -13.19 -33.74
C GLY A 547 -33.28 -11.67 -33.61
N ASP A 548 -34.43 -11.09 -33.24
CA ASP A 548 -34.65 -9.63 -33.30
C ASP A 548 -33.93 -8.83 -32.20
N ARG A 549 -33.52 -9.50 -31.10
CA ARG A 549 -32.83 -8.85 -29.97
C ARG A 549 -31.31 -8.70 -30.18
N GLY A 550 -30.74 -9.31 -31.23
CA GLY A 550 -29.32 -9.16 -31.58
C GLY A 550 -28.31 -9.68 -30.54
N GLU A 551 -28.73 -10.45 -29.53
CA GLU A 551 -27.82 -10.97 -28.47
C GLU A 551 -27.32 -12.40 -28.74
N LEU A 552 -27.98 -13.18 -29.59
CA LEU A 552 -27.54 -14.52 -29.96
C LEU A 552 -26.80 -14.48 -31.29
N PHE A 553 -25.69 -15.20 -31.39
CA PHE A 553 -24.88 -15.27 -32.60
C PHE A 553 -24.59 -16.72 -32.95
N CYS A 554 -24.72 -17.05 -34.24
CA CYS A 554 -24.18 -18.30 -34.76
C CYS A 554 -22.67 -18.16 -34.90
N VAL A 555 -21.93 -19.08 -34.30
CA VAL A 555 -20.48 -19.18 -34.42
C VAL A 555 -20.10 -20.52 -35.01
N VAL A 556 -18.91 -20.61 -35.59
CA VAL A 556 -18.28 -21.85 -36.01
C VAL A 556 -16.95 -22.01 -35.28
N HIS A 557 -16.75 -23.18 -34.67
CA HIS A 557 -15.54 -23.49 -33.92
C HIS A 557 -14.36 -23.78 -34.87
N PHE A 558 -13.15 -23.44 -34.40
CA PHE A 558 -11.93 -23.79 -35.10
C PHE A 558 -11.73 -25.31 -35.10
N ASN A 559 -11.47 -25.87 -36.27
CA ASN A 559 -11.20 -27.29 -36.45
C ASN A 559 -9.69 -27.55 -36.48
N ARG A 560 -9.22 -28.33 -35.51
CA ARG A 560 -7.79 -28.67 -35.36
C ARG A 560 -7.23 -29.44 -36.55
N GLN A 561 -8.04 -30.31 -37.16
CA GLN A 561 -7.59 -31.16 -38.26
C GLN A 561 -7.43 -30.38 -39.56
N SER A 562 -8.42 -29.57 -39.94
CA SER A 562 -8.38 -28.76 -41.16
C SER A 562 -7.59 -27.47 -41.00
N ARG A 563 -7.38 -27.02 -39.75
CA ARG A 563 -6.83 -25.70 -39.39
C ARG A 563 -7.69 -24.53 -39.90
N GLN A 564 -8.98 -24.75 -40.09
CA GLN A 564 -9.95 -23.77 -40.60
C GLN A 564 -11.17 -23.63 -39.66
N PHE A 565 -12.00 -22.63 -39.92
CA PHE A 565 -13.28 -22.42 -39.23
C PHE A 565 -14.42 -23.22 -39.91
N ASP A 566 -14.28 -24.54 -39.91
CA ASP A 566 -15.25 -25.50 -40.47
C ASP A 566 -15.69 -26.57 -39.46
N GLY A 567 -15.47 -26.31 -38.16
CA GLY A 567 -15.88 -27.18 -37.07
C GLY A 567 -17.39 -27.12 -36.76
N PRO A 568 -17.80 -27.65 -35.60
CA PRO A 568 -19.19 -27.56 -35.14
C PRO A 568 -19.68 -26.11 -35.07
N LYS A 569 -20.95 -25.91 -35.45
CA LYS A 569 -21.65 -24.64 -35.29
C LYS A 569 -22.44 -24.63 -33.99
N GLU A 570 -22.48 -23.49 -33.34
CA GLU A 570 -23.16 -23.30 -32.06
C GLU A 570 -23.78 -21.90 -31.98
N PHE A 571 -24.83 -21.74 -31.18
CA PHE A 571 -25.34 -20.43 -30.81
C PHE A 571 -24.78 -20.02 -29.46
N VAL A 572 -24.08 -18.88 -29.43
CA VAL A 572 -23.56 -18.27 -28.21
C VAL A 572 -24.25 -16.94 -27.96
N ARG A 573 -24.34 -16.52 -26.70
CA ARG A 573 -24.95 -15.24 -26.32
C ARG A 573 -23.88 -14.19 -26.09
N PHE A 574 -24.02 -13.06 -26.75
CA PHE A 574 -23.33 -11.80 -26.48
C PHE A 574 -24.34 -10.82 -25.90
N PRO A 575 -24.48 -10.74 -24.56
CA PRO A 575 -25.44 -9.83 -23.94
C PRO A 575 -25.16 -8.38 -24.33
N GLU A 576 -26.21 -7.56 -24.40
CA GLU A 576 -26.07 -6.12 -24.51
C GLU A 576 -25.43 -5.54 -23.24
N VAL A 577 -24.39 -4.73 -23.41
CA VAL A 577 -23.64 -4.15 -22.28
C VAL A 577 -24.26 -2.84 -21.84
N ILE A 578 -24.03 -2.47 -20.58
CA ILE A 578 -24.55 -1.22 -20.02
C ILE A 578 -23.60 -0.07 -20.35
N ALA A 579 -24.13 1.04 -20.87
CA ALA A 579 -23.34 2.24 -21.13
C ALA A 579 -22.80 2.88 -19.83
N ASN A 580 -21.61 3.46 -19.93
CA ASN A 580 -20.98 4.21 -18.86
C ASN A 580 -21.79 5.49 -18.52
N ARG A 581 -21.40 6.21 -17.48
CA ARG A 581 -22.05 7.47 -17.05
C ARG A 581 -22.03 8.59 -18.10
N GLU A 582 -21.16 8.48 -19.11
CA GLU A 582 -21.06 9.41 -20.24
C GLU A 582 -21.89 8.93 -21.45
N GLY A 583 -22.62 7.80 -21.35
CA GLY A 583 -23.42 7.24 -22.43
C GLY A 583 -22.63 6.46 -23.49
N ILE A 584 -21.38 6.08 -23.18
CA ILE A 584 -20.51 5.29 -24.06
C ILE A 584 -20.61 3.81 -23.68
N TYR A 585 -20.88 2.94 -24.65
CA TYR A 585 -20.89 1.50 -24.45
C TYR A 585 -19.45 0.95 -24.46
N PRO A 586 -19.01 0.19 -23.43
CA PRO A 586 -17.64 -0.36 -23.37
C PRO A 586 -17.30 -1.32 -24.52
N SER A 587 -18.31 -1.97 -25.12
CA SER A 587 -18.21 -2.71 -26.37
C SER A 587 -19.53 -2.70 -27.13
N THR A 588 -19.47 -2.99 -28.43
CA THR A 588 -20.64 -3.25 -29.27
C THR A 588 -20.39 -4.51 -30.10
N MET A 589 -21.48 -5.17 -30.51
CA MET A 589 -21.46 -6.32 -31.43
C MET A 589 -21.93 -5.95 -32.84
N GLN A 590 -22.27 -4.68 -33.06
CA GLN A 590 -22.72 -4.18 -34.36
C GLN A 590 -21.67 -4.48 -35.44
N ASP A 591 -22.08 -5.12 -36.54
CA ASP A 591 -21.24 -5.47 -37.69
C ASP A 591 -19.97 -6.29 -37.33
N ILE A 592 -19.93 -6.99 -36.20
CA ILE A 592 -18.72 -7.72 -35.78
C ILE A 592 -18.34 -8.85 -36.76
N GLU A 593 -19.32 -9.45 -37.44
CA GLU A 593 -19.08 -10.45 -38.48
C GLU A 593 -18.33 -9.88 -39.69
N ARG A 594 -18.40 -8.55 -39.88
CA ARG A 594 -17.69 -7.78 -40.92
C ARG A 594 -16.35 -7.21 -40.43
N SER A 595 -16.00 -7.42 -39.16
CA SER A 595 -14.75 -6.95 -38.59
C SER A 595 -13.55 -7.50 -39.37
N PRO A 596 -12.50 -6.70 -39.64
CA PRO A 596 -11.28 -7.18 -40.29
C PRO A 596 -10.58 -8.32 -39.55
N GLN A 597 -10.86 -8.48 -38.25
CA GLN A 597 -10.29 -9.54 -37.42
C GLN A 597 -11.06 -10.86 -37.49
N ASN A 598 -12.32 -10.84 -37.93
CA ASN A 598 -13.20 -12.00 -37.92
C ASN A 598 -12.71 -13.18 -38.80
N PRO A 599 -12.09 -12.98 -39.98
CA PRO A 599 -11.55 -14.09 -40.77
C PRO A 599 -10.48 -14.92 -40.05
N MET A 600 -9.72 -14.31 -39.14
CA MET A 600 -8.75 -15.01 -38.30
C MET A 600 -9.34 -15.57 -37.00
N GLY A 601 -10.59 -15.19 -36.73
CA GLY A 601 -11.38 -15.62 -35.60
C GLY A 601 -11.02 -14.94 -34.28
N TRP A 602 -11.81 -15.29 -33.29
CA TRP A 602 -11.84 -14.68 -31.97
C TRP A 602 -11.71 -15.76 -30.91
N TYR A 603 -10.86 -15.52 -29.92
CA TYR A 603 -11.01 -16.16 -28.64
C TYR A 603 -12.20 -15.52 -27.92
N ILE A 604 -13.22 -16.32 -27.59
CA ILE A 604 -14.35 -15.89 -26.75
C ILE A 604 -14.15 -16.47 -25.36
N TYR A 605 -14.35 -15.65 -24.32
CA TYR A 605 -14.24 -16.06 -22.91
C TYR A 605 -15.58 -15.90 -22.21
N GLY A 606 -15.95 -16.85 -21.37
CA GLY A 606 -17.29 -16.88 -20.78
C GLY A 606 -17.56 -18.14 -19.95
N ALA A 607 -18.84 -18.41 -19.76
CA ALA A 607 -19.36 -19.62 -19.14
C ALA A 607 -20.82 -19.82 -19.58
N GLN A 608 -21.35 -21.04 -19.43
CA GLN A 608 -22.76 -21.31 -19.65
C GLN A 608 -23.61 -20.64 -18.56
N ASP A 609 -24.76 -20.09 -18.96
CA ASP A 609 -25.81 -19.68 -18.04
C ASP A 609 -26.65 -20.90 -17.58
N SER A 610 -27.69 -20.65 -16.79
CA SER A 610 -28.62 -21.71 -16.32
C SER A 610 -29.42 -22.39 -17.45
N SER A 611 -29.45 -21.83 -18.65
CA SER A 611 -30.06 -22.45 -19.84
C SER A 611 -29.10 -23.34 -20.62
N GLY A 612 -27.82 -23.40 -20.22
CA GLY A 612 -26.77 -24.12 -20.95
C GLY A 612 -26.19 -23.34 -22.14
N THR A 613 -26.62 -22.09 -22.36
CA THR A 613 -26.09 -21.25 -23.46
C THR A 613 -24.77 -20.62 -23.03
N PHE A 614 -23.71 -20.73 -23.83
CA PHE A 614 -22.45 -20.07 -23.55
C PHE A 614 -22.59 -18.54 -23.69
N VAL A 615 -22.35 -17.82 -22.59
CA VAL A 615 -22.46 -16.36 -22.53
C VAL A 615 -21.06 -15.75 -22.55
N VAL A 616 -20.81 -14.90 -23.55
CA VAL A 616 -19.50 -14.31 -23.83
C VAL A 616 -19.31 -13.03 -23.02
N SER A 617 -18.36 -13.07 -22.09
CA SER A 617 -17.97 -11.94 -21.23
C SER A 617 -16.79 -11.15 -21.81
N ALA A 618 -15.88 -11.80 -22.55
CA ALA A 618 -14.72 -11.14 -23.16
C ALA A 618 -14.38 -11.72 -24.55
N ILE A 619 -13.74 -10.92 -25.40
CA ILE A 619 -13.29 -11.33 -26.73
C ILE A 619 -11.84 -10.92 -26.99
N ALA A 620 -11.09 -11.71 -27.75
CA ALA A 620 -9.74 -11.38 -28.17
C ALA A 620 -9.50 -11.77 -29.64
N PRO A 621 -8.97 -10.87 -30.49
CA PRO A 621 -8.65 -11.21 -31.88
C PRO A 621 -7.49 -12.21 -31.91
N ARG A 622 -7.67 -13.36 -32.56
CA ARG A 622 -6.62 -14.40 -32.61
C ARG A 622 -5.34 -13.87 -33.24
N SER A 623 -5.46 -13.10 -34.32
CA SER A 623 -4.37 -12.48 -35.08
C SER A 623 -3.33 -11.77 -34.21
N LEU A 624 -3.78 -11.09 -33.15
CA LEU A 624 -2.92 -10.27 -32.30
C LEU A 624 -1.88 -11.05 -31.49
N PHE A 625 -2.21 -12.27 -31.05
CA PHE A 625 -1.36 -13.02 -30.11
C PHE A 625 -0.44 -14.04 -30.77
N ARG A 626 -0.63 -14.31 -32.07
CA ARG A 626 0.17 -15.31 -32.78
C ARG A 626 1.60 -14.81 -32.89
N LEU A 627 2.56 -15.73 -32.84
CA LEU A 627 3.97 -15.45 -33.15
C LEU A 627 4.16 -15.29 -34.68
N GLN A 628 3.36 -14.44 -35.30
CA GLN A 628 3.35 -14.14 -36.73
C GLN A 628 3.15 -12.62 -36.88
N PRO A 629 4.24 -11.85 -36.97
CA PRO A 629 4.14 -10.40 -37.08
C PRO A 629 3.68 -10.01 -38.48
N ASP A 630 2.85 -8.97 -38.58
CA ASP A 630 2.44 -8.37 -39.86
C ASP A 630 3.63 -7.71 -40.56
N ARG A 631 4.60 -7.21 -39.78
CA ARG A 631 5.80 -6.54 -40.28
C ARG A 631 7.01 -6.81 -39.39
N ILE A 632 8.17 -6.96 -40.00
CA ILE A 632 9.46 -6.97 -39.30
C ILE A 632 10.22 -5.69 -39.66
N VAL A 633 10.72 -4.98 -38.65
CA VAL A 633 11.59 -3.81 -38.81
C VAL A 633 12.95 -4.18 -38.24
N SER A 634 13.99 -4.06 -39.07
CA SER A 634 15.36 -4.42 -38.69
C SER A 634 16.29 -3.21 -38.75
N GLY A 635 17.28 -3.18 -37.85
CA GLY A 635 18.26 -2.12 -37.73
C GLY A 635 17.89 -1.09 -36.67
N GLU A 636 18.87 -0.70 -35.86
CA GLU A 636 18.71 0.20 -34.70
C GLU A 636 17.95 1.49 -35.04
N SER A 637 18.40 2.22 -36.07
CA SER A 637 17.77 3.50 -36.48
C SER A 637 16.31 3.35 -36.89
N ALA A 638 15.99 2.32 -37.69
CA ALA A 638 14.63 2.08 -38.16
C ALA A 638 13.70 1.63 -37.02
N CYS A 639 14.20 0.80 -36.11
CA CYS A 639 13.46 0.39 -34.90
C CYS A 639 13.15 1.61 -34.00
N ARG A 640 14.13 2.51 -33.82
CA ARG A 640 13.94 3.74 -33.02
C ARG A 640 12.94 4.70 -33.67
N GLU A 641 13.01 4.86 -34.99
CA GLU A 641 12.06 5.67 -35.74
C GLU A 641 10.64 5.12 -35.60
N TYR A 642 10.49 3.80 -35.71
CA TYR A 642 9.21 3.12 -35.52
C TYR A 642 8.62 3.43 -34.14
N LEU A 643 9.38 3.20 -33.07
CA LEU A 643 8.92 3.42 -31.69
C LEU A 643 8.47 4.87 -31.44
N THR A 644 9.17 5.84 -32.02
CA THR A 644 8.93 7.28 -31.77
C THR A 644 7.76 7.82 -32.60
N HIS A 645 7.70 7.45 -33.88
CA HIS A 645 6.82 8.13 -34.85
C HIS A 645 5.73 7.23 -35.41
N GLN A 646 5.97 5.93 -35.58
CA GLN A 646 5.05 5.04 -36.30
C GLN A 646 4.09 4.27 -35.38
N THR A 647 4.47 4.02 -34.12
CA THR A 647 3.65 3.28 -33.13
C THR A 647 2.20 3.78 -33.07
N TRP A 648 2.03 5.11 -32.98
CA TRP A 648 0.72 5.78 -32.86
C TRP A 648 0.27 6.47 -34.16
N ALA A 649 0.96 6.22 -35.28
CA ALA A 649 0.55 6.75 -36.58
C ALA A 649 -0.62 5.95 -37.17
N SER A 650 -1.52 6.63 -37.89
CA SER A 650 -2.63 6.02 -38.64
C SER A 650 -3.50 5.09 -37.78
N LEU A 651 -4.34 5.68 -36.92
CA LEU A 651 -5.30 4.96 -36.08
C LEU A 651 -6.57 4.61 -36.85
N GLU A 652 -6.48 3.68 -37.78
CA GLU A 652 -7.65 3.16 -38.48
C GLU A 652 -8.50 2.29 -37.52
N LYS A 653 -9.77 2.65 -37.35
CA LYS A 653 -10.69 1.97 -36.45
C LYS A 653 -10.95 0.51 -36.86
N GLY A 654 -11.13 -0.39 -35.89
CA GLY A 654 -11.39 -1.81 -36.12
C GLY A 654 -10.14 -2.64 -36.49
N THR A 655 -8.97 -2.00 -36.61
CA THR A 655 -7.73 -2.67 -37.01
C THR A 655 -6.88 -3.07 -35.81
N SER A 656 -6.08 -4.12 -36.00
CA SER A 656 -4.95 -4.46 -35.14
C SER A 656 -3.67 -4.55 -35.96
N ASN A 657 -2.52 -4.43 -35.30
CA ASN A 657 -1.21 -4.53 -35.93
C ASN A 657 -0.21 -5.20 -35.00
N SER A 658 0.67 -6.01 -35.56
CA SER A 658 1.70 -6.80 -34.89
C SER A 658 3.05 -6.57 -35.58
N VAL A 659 4.01 -5.91 -34.92
CA VAL A 659 5.33 -5.59 -35.51
C VAL A 659 6.47 -6.12 -34.65
N LEU A 660 7.39 -6.87 -35.25
CA LEU A 660 8.62 -7.31 -34.61
C LEU A 660 9.78 -6.38 -34.97
N LEU A 661 10.44 -5.83 -33.95
CA LEU A 661 11.61 -4.95 -34.05
C LEU A 661 12.88 -5.72 -33.67
N CYS A 662 13.89 -5.69 -34.54
CA CYS A 662 15.18 -6.31 -34.33
C CYS A 662 16.32 -5.29 -34.57
N PRO A 663 16.95 -4.73 -33.53
CA PRO A 663 17.95 -3.68 -33.70
C PRO A 663 19.26 -4.20 -34.31
N TYR A 664 19.66 -5.43 -33.95
CA TYR A 664 20.94 -6.04 -34.35
C TYR A 664 20.72 -7.43 -34.96
N PRO A 665 20.23 -7.52 -36.22
CA PRO A 665 19.93 -8.80 -36.85
C PRO A 665 21.16 -9.73 -36.96
N SER A 666 22.36 -9.16 -37.10
CA SER A 666 23.62 -9.92 -37.15
C SER A 666 23.86 -10.81 -35.92
N ARG A 667 23.33 -10.47 -34.74
CA ARG A 667 23.42 -11.32 -33.53
C ARG A 667 22.67 -12.64 -33.69
N TYR A 668 21.60 -12.64 -34.48
CA TYR A 668 20.73 -13.79 -34.72
C TYR A 668 21.06 -14.52 -36.02
N ALA A 669 21.91 -13.94 -36.87
CA ALA A 669 22.38 -14.57 -38.11
C ALA A 669 23.36 -15.74 -37.86
N GLN A 670 23.93 -15.85 -36.65
CA GLN A 670 24.96 -16.84 -36.31
C GLN A 670 24.43 -18.11 -35.63
N SER A 671 23.14 -18.18 -35.31
CA SER A 671 22.52 -19.34 -34.66
C SER A 671 22.22 -20.51 -35.62
N ASP A 672 22.31 -20.30 -36.94
CA ASP A 672 22.24 -21.34 -37.99
C ASP A 672 23.64 -21.85 -38.40
N ARG A 673 24.41 -22.41 -37.46
CA ARG A 673 25.50 -23.33 -37.83
C ARG A 673 25.21 -24.75 -37.33
N PRO A 674 24.85 -25.68 -38.22
CA PRO A 674 25.13 -27.09 -37.99
C PRO A 674 26.65 -27.28 -37.94
N GLN A 675 27.14 -28.00 -36.94
CA GLN A 675 28.43 -28.73 -36.97
C GLN A 675 29.69 -27.97 -37.43
N LEU A 676 30.21 -27.06 -36.60
CA LEU A 676 31.60 -26.57 -36.73
C LEU A 676 32.61 -27.19 -35.75
N GLN A 677 32.22 -28.28 -35.10
CA GLN A 677 33.12 -29.03 -34.21
C GLN A 677 34.17 -29.87 -34.96
N GLU A 678 34.17 -29.93 -36.30
CA GLU A 678 35.05 -30.81 -37.09
C GLU A 678 36.25 -30.12 -37.78
N LEU A 679 36.39 -28.78 -37.73
CA LEU A 679 37.55 -28.10 -38.35
C LEU A 679 38.71 -27.88 -37.36
N PRO A 680 39.99 -27.99 -37.80
CA PRO A 680 41.15 -27.67 -36.96
C PRO A 680 41.11 -26.22 -36.46
N LYS A 681 41.41 -25.99 -35.17
CA LYS A 681 41.34 -24.69 -34.48
C LYS A 681 42.05 -23.51 -35.18
N ILE A 682 43.02 -23.80 -36.04
CA ILE A 682 43.78 -22.79 -36.80
C ILE A 682 42.96 -22.27 -37.99
N ALA A 683 42.23 -23.14 -38.70
CA ALA A 683 41.34 -22.75 -39.79
C ALA A 683 40.09 -22.00 -39.29
N GLN A 684 39.62 -22.32 -38.08
CA GLN A 684 38.52 -21.59 -37.43
C GLN A 684 38.90 -20.13 -37.16
N HIS A 685 40.13 -19.87 -36.71
CA HIS A 685 40.61 -18.52 -36.39
C HIS A 685 40.88 -17.65 -37.62
N GLU A 686 41.36 -18.21 -38.73
CA GLU A 686 41.54 -17.46 -39.99
C GLU A 686 40.21 -17.12 -40.65
N VAL A 687 39.26 -18.06 -40.72
CA VAL A 687 37.91 -17.81 -41.24
C VAL A 687 37.14 -16.80 -40.38
N LEU A 688 37.30 -16.83 -39.05
CA LEU A 688 36.73 -15.83 -38.13
C LEU A 688 37.37 -14.45 -38.30
N ARG A 689 38.69 -14.36 -38.53
CA ARG A 689 39.38 -13.08 -38.76
C ARG A 689 39.04 -12.46 -40.10
N GLU A 690 38.79 -13.27 -41.12
CA GLU A 690 38.42 -12.78 -42.46
C GLU A 690 36.96 -12.31 -42.49
N ALA A 691 36.03 -13.06 -41.85
CA ALA A 691 34.63 -12.65 -41.71
C ALA A 691 34.44 -11.35 -40.90
N VAL A 692 35.29 -11.10 -39.89
CA VAL A 692 35.28 -9.87 -39.09
C VAL A 692 35.96 -8.70 -39.82
N ARG A 693 36.90 -8.98 -40.74
CA ARG A 693 37.56 -7.92 -41.55
C ARG A 693 36.73 -7.44 -42.73
N THR A 694 35.85 -8.27 -43.29
CA THR A 694 35.03 -7.92 -44.46
C THR A 694 33.62 -7.46 -44.13
N SER A 695 33.21 -7.41 -42.86
CA SER A 695 31.83 -7.10 -42.50
C SER A 695 31.54 -5.61 -42.25
N THR A 696 31.56 -4.79 -43.30
CA THR A 696 30.58 -3.69 -43.43
C THR A 696 29.22 -4.32 -43.76
N VAL A 697 28.61 -4.98 -42.78
CA VAL A 697 27.40 -5.79 -42.99
C VAL A 697 26.25 -5.17 -42.19
N SER A 698 25.68 -4.13 -42.78
CA SER A 698 24.34 -3.64 -42.46
C SER A 698 23.23 -4.43 -43.19
N ASN A 699 23.59 -5.41 -44.04
CA ASN A 699 22.66 -6.16 -44.89
C ASN A 699 22.80 -7.68 -44.75
N LEU A 700 22.77 -8.23 -43.52
CA LEU A 700 22.40 -9.64 -43.36
C LEU A 700 20.86 -9.70 -43.39
N ASN A 701 20.31 -10.17 -44.51
CA ASN A 701 18.91 -10.57 -44.59
C ASN A 701 18.71 -11.83 -43.74
N VAL A 702 18.53 -11.65 -42.43
CA VAL A 702 18.15 -12.73 -41.53
C VAL A 702 16.72 -13.15 -41.87
N PRO A 703 16.45 -14.44 -42.14
CA PRO A 703 15.09 -14.90 -42.41
C PRO A 703 14.15 -14.52 -41.26
N ALA A 704 12.93 -14.09 -41.61
CA ALA A 704 11.88 -13.77 -40.64
C ALA A 704 11.66 -14.90 -39.63
N SER A 705 11.72 -16.15 -40.10
CA SER A 705 11.61 -17.36 -39.27
C SER A 705 12.70 -17.44 -38.20
N THR A 706 13.94 -17.05 -38.49
CA THR A 706 15.04 -17.09 -37.52
C THR A 706 14.80 -16.14 -36.35
N LEU A 707 14.21 -14.97 -36.60
CA LEU A 707 13.84 -13.99 -35.57
C LEU A 707 12.60 -14.43 -34.76
N ILE A 708 11.60 -15.01 -35.44
CA ILE A 708 10.40 -15.54 -34.79
C ILE A 708 10.75 -16.74 -33.90
N ASN A 709 11.64 -17.63 -34.34
CA ASN A 709 12.10 -18.80 -33.60
C ASN A 709 12.93 -18.46 -32.35
N GLN A 710 13.31 -17.19 -32.17
CA GLN A 710 13.86 -16.72 -30.89
C GLN A 710 12.82 -16.69 -29.78
N TRP A 711 11.52 -16.84 -30.09
CA TRP A 711 10.44 -16.88 -29.13
C TRP A 711 9.93 -18.32 -28.98
N GLN A 712 10.29 -18.95 -27.87
CA GLN A 712 10.00 -20.34 -27.56
C GLN A 712 8.98 -20.44 -26.42
N GLN A 713 8.31 -21.59 -26.31
CA GLN A 713 7.39 -21.83 -25.20
C GLN A 713 8.11 -21.65 -23.86
N GLY A 714 7.47 -20.90 -22.95
CA GLY A 714 8.03 -20.58 -21.64
C GLY A 714 8.77 -19.24 -21.59
N ASP A 715 9.17 -18.69 -22.75
CA ASP A 715 9.82 -17.38 -22.82
C ASP A 715 8.92 -16.30 -22.23
N ARG A 716 9.56 -15.35 -21.51
CA ARG A 716 8.90 -14.21 -20.90
C ARG A 716 9.38 -12.92 -21.53
N ALA A 717 8.50 -11.94 -21.61
CA ALA A 717 8.81 -10.58 -22.01
C ALA A 717 8.20 -9.57 -21.04
N LEU A 718 8.88 -8.44 -20.87
CA LEU A 718 8.33 -7.30 -20.15
C LEU A 718 7.28 -6.61 -21.04
N VAL A 719 6.08 -6.35 -20.51
CA VAL A 719 5.06 -5.57 -21.21
C VAL A 719 5.16 -4.12 -20.79
N LEU A 720 5.19 -3.21 -21.76
CA LEU A 720 4.95 -1.78 -21.57
C LEU A 720 3.60 -1.46 -22.22
N HIS A 721 2.59 -1.22 -21.40
CA HIS A 721 1.22 -0.96 -21.84
C HIS A 721 0.94 0.54 -21.88
N VAL A 722 0.36 1.02 -22.98
CA VAL A 722 -0.20 2.37 -23.10
C VAL A 722 -1.52 2.33 -23.86
N TYR A 723 -2.53 3.06 -23.38
CA TYR A 723 -3.76 3.29 -24.14
C TYR A 723 -4.01 4.78 -24.42
N GLY A 724 -4.77 5.04 -25.48
CA GLY A 724 -5.27 6.36 -25.87
C GLY A 724 -6.71 6.66 -25.43
N GLY A 725 -7.26 7.74 -25.96
CA GLY A 725 -8.55 8.30 -25.58
C GLY A 725 -9.71 7.83 -26.45
N ILE A 726 -10.92 8.20 -26.02
CA ILE A 726 -12.17 8.02 -26.75
C ILE A 726 -12.56 9.36 -27.39
N GLY A 727 -12.41 9.46 -28.71
CA GLY A 727 -12.78 10.60 -29.55
C GLY A 727 -14.18 10.46 -30.17
N GLY A 728 -14.42 11.18 -31.27
CA GLY A 728 -15.70 11.15 -32.01
C GLY A 728 -16.77 12.09 -31.46
N GLN A 729 -18.04 11.79 -31.77
CA GLN A 729 -19.23 12.51 -31.30
C GLN A 729 -19.47 12.26 -29.81
N LYS A 730 -19.34 11.00 -29.36
CA LYS A 730 -19.40 10.57 -27.96
C LYS A 730 -18.01 10.54 -27.32
N ARG A 731 -17.25 11.64 -27.45
CA ARG A 731 -15.93 11.76 -26.83
C ARG A 731 -16.00 11.80 -25.31
N GLU A 732 -15.04 11.16 -24.65
CA GLU A 732 -14.94 11.18 -23.19
C GLU A 732 -14.58 12.59 -22.68
N SER A 733 -14.97 12.91 -21.44
CA SER A 733 -14.73 14.25 -20.89
C SER A 733 -13.24 14.61 -20.80
N ALA A 734 -12.39 13.63 -20.51
CA ALA A 734 -10.93 13.82 -20.44
C ALA A 734 -10.29 14.14 -21.81
N ALA A 735 -10.95 13.79 -22.92
CA ALA A 735 -10.50 14.06 -24.28
C ALA A 735 -11.04 15.40 -24.84
N LYS A 736 -11.78 16.18 -24.05
CA LYS A 736 -12.27 17.52 -24.44
C LYS A 736 -11.19 18.60 -24.37
N THR A 737 -10.09 18.33 -23.66
CA THR A 737 -8.92 19.21 -23.61
C THR A 737 -7.95 18.91 -24.75
N PRO A 738 -7.09 19.87 -25.15
CA PRO A 738 -6.09 19.64 -26.21
C PRO A 738 -5.05 18.55 -25.88
N ILE A 739 -4.93 18.20 -24.60
CA ILE A 739 -3.97 17.23 -24.09
C ILE A 739 -4.74 16.05 -23.51
N PHE A 740 -4.37 14.85 -23.94
CA PHE A 740 -4.84 13.58 -23.40
C PHE A 740 -3.61 12.70 -23.10
N PHE A 741 -3.37 12.42 -21.82
CA PHE A 741 -2.14 11.73 -21.40
C PHE A 741 -2.17 10.22 -21.61
N GLY A 742 -3.35 9.60 -21.60
CA GLY A 742 -3.49 8.14 -21.56
C GLY A 742 -3.15 7.54 -20.20
N HIS A 743 -2.86 6.25 -20.19
CA HIS A 743 -2.44 5.50 -19.01
C HIS A 743 -1.24 4.63 -19.34
N PHE A 744 -0.44 4.31 -18.33
CA PHE A 744 0.76 3.48 -18.46
C PHE A 744 0.75 2.40 -17.38
N ALA A 745 1.09 1.18 -17.79
CA ALA A 745 1.33 0.07 -16.87
C ALA A 745 2.46 -0.83 -17.37
N TYR A 746 3.08 -1.54 -16.43
CA TYR A 746 3.92 -2.68 -16.75
C TYR A 746 3.11 -3.97 -16.74
N GLY A 747 3.66 -5.02 -17.32
CA GLY A 747 3.09 -6.35 -17.28
C GLY A 747 4.12 -7.42 -17.64
N VAL A 748 3.65 -8.65 -17.78
CA VAL A 748 4.44 -9.77 -18.28
C VAL A 748 3.68 -10.44 -19.41
N ALA A 749 4.41 -10.74 -20.49
CA ALA A 749 3.93 -11.62 -21.54
C ALA A 749 4.69 -12.94 -21.44
N GLN A 750 3.99 -14.05 -21.65
CA GLN A 750 4.58 -15.38 -21.73
C GLN A 750 4.19 -16.04 -23.05
N VAL A 751 5.14 -16.71 -23.69
CA VAL A 751 4.86 -17.56 -24.85
C VAL A 751 4.32 -18.89 -24.35
N VAL A 752 3.07 -19.21 -24.69
CA VAL A 752 2.37 -20.40 -24.24
C VAL A 752 1.88 -21.23 -25.43
N TRP A 753 1.73 -22.54 -25.23
CA TRP A 753 1.07 -23.41 -26.18
C TRP A 753 -0.46 -23.26 -26.08
N GLU A 754 -1.11 -22.94 -27.20
CA GLU A 754 -2.57 -22.87 -27.26
C GLU A 754 -3.16 -24.20 -27.77
N PRO A 755 -3.83 -25.00 -26.93
CA PRO A 755 -4.37 -26.30 -27.31
C PRO A 755 -5.55 -26.31 -28.29
N LEU A 756 -6.35 -25.25 -28.47
CA LEU A 756 -7.45 -25.25 -29.46
C LEU A 756 -6.93 -25.01 -30.87
N ALA A 757 -5.95 -24.13 -31.03
CA ALA A 757 -5.32 -23.81 -32.30
C ALA A 757 -4.03 -24.59 -32.58
N GLU A 758 -3.50 -25.34 -31.60
CA GLU A 758 -2.22 -26.04 -31.68
C GLU A 758 -1.11 -25.15 -32.28
N GLU A 759 -0.88 -24.01 -31.65
CA GLU A 759 0.17 -23.05 -32.01
C GLU A 759 0.66 -22.28 -30.78
N LEU A 760 1.83 -21.66 -30.88
CA LEU A 760 2.33 -20.74 -29.85
C LEU A 760 1.61 -19.39 -29.95
N ARG A 761 1.33 -18.80 -28.79
CA ARG A 761 0.81 -17.43 -28.67
C ARG A 761 1.36 -16.70 -27.46
N PHE A 762 1.20 -15.38 -27.43
CA PHE A 762 1.39 -14.58 -26.22
C PHE A 762 0.19 -14.68 -25.28
N GLU A 763 0.45 -14.96 -24.01
CA GLU A 763 -0.44 -14.71 -22.88
C GLU A 763 0.07 -13.45 -22.15
N ILE A 764 -0.81 -12.49 -21.88
CA ILE A 764 -0.42 -11.17 -21.37
C ILE A 764 -1.17 -10.88 -20.06
N ASP A 765 -0.41 -10.59 -19.01
CA ASP A 765 -0.89 -10.15 -17.70
C ASP A 765 -0.37 -8.73 -17.40
N TYR A 766 -1.27 -7.84 -17.00
CA TYR A 766 -0.97 -6.46 -16.67
C TYR A 766 -0.86 -6.27 -15.15
N LEU A 767 0.24 -5.65 -14.69
CA LEU A 767 0.41 -5.24 -13.30
C LEU A 767 0.01 -3.77 -13.16
N GLN A 768 -1.28 -3.54 -12.94
CA GLN A 768 -1.90 -2.23 -12.95
C GLN A 768 -1.64 -1.49 -11.63
N VAL A 769 -0.76 -0.48 -11.69
CA VAL A 769 -0.72 0.60 -10.68
C VAL A 769 -1.79 1.60 -11.08
N TYR A 770 -2.99 1.48 -10.52
CA TYR A 770 -4.17 2.22 -10.98
C TYR A 770 -4.90 2.86 -9.80
N THR A 771 -5.17 4.16 -9.88
CA THR A 771 -5.87 4.87 -8.81
C THR A 771 -7.33 4.45 -8.70
N HIS A 772 -7.92 4.65 -7.53
CA HIS A 772 -9.34 4.42 -7.31
C HIS A 772 -10.17 5.20 -8.35
N ASN A 773 -11.16 4.55 -8.93
CA ASN A 773 -11.87 5.02 -10.12
C ASN A 773 -13.33 4.56 -10.10
N VAL A 774 -14.11 5.13 -11.01
CA VAL A 774 -15.56 4.86 -11.10
C VAL A 774 -15.88 3.54 -11.79
N ASP A 775 -14.94 2.98 -12.56
CA ASP A 775 -15.11 1.72 -13.32
C ASP A 775 -14.85 0.47 -12.47
N GLY A 776 -14.35 0.64 -11.24
CA GLY A 776 -14.03 -0.48 -10.36
C GLY A 776 -12.81 -1.30 -10.83
N ILE A 777 -11.91 -0.70 -11.61
CA ILE A 777 -10.59 -1.28 -11.91
C ILE A 777 -9.76 -1.26 -10.63
N ILE A 778 -9.19 -2.39 -10.26
CA ILE A 778 -8.46 -2.58 -9.01
C ILE A 778 -6.98 -2.70 -9.35
N ALA A 779 -6.13 -1.95 -8.62
CA ALA A 779 -4.69 -2.12 -8.75
C ALA A 779 -4.26 -3.55 -8.38
N GLY A 780 -3.48 -4.19 -9.24
CA GLY A 780 -3.11 -5.60 -9.08
C GLY A 780 -2.80 -6.24 -10.42
N THR A 781 -2.76 -7.57 -10.46
CA THR A 781 -2.54 -8.32 -11.70
C THR A 781 -3.88 -8.60 -12.39
N LEU A 782 -4.00 -8.24 -13.67
CA LEU A 782 -5.18 -8.47 -14.49
C LEU A 782 -4.78 -9.14 -15.79
N ALA A 783 -5.45 -10.24 -16.14
CA ALA A 783 -5.25 -10.90 -17.42
C ALA A 783 -5.79 -10.02 -18.56
N TRP A 784 -5.29 -10.27 -19.78
CA TRP A 784 -5.76 -9.57 -20.98
C TRP A 784 -7.27 -9.64 -21.17
N ASN A 785 -7.87 -10.81 -20.93
CA ASN A 785 -9.32 -10.99 -21.06
C ASN A 785 -10.13 -10.15 -20.08
N ARG A 786 -9.53 -9.68 -18.97
CA ARG A 786 -10.19 -8.84 -17.98
C ARG A 786 -9.94 -7.36 -18.20
N PHE A 787 -8.70 -6.98 -18.48
CA PHE A 787 -8.32 -5.56 -18.57
C PHE A 787 -8.61 -4.95 -19.94
N ILE A 788 -8.39 -5.71 -21.01
CA ILE A 788 -8.59 -5.23 -22.38
C ILE A 788 -9.84 -5.87 -22.99
N GLY A 789 -9.93 -7.20 -22.97
CA GLY A 789 -10.94 -7.96 -23.73
C GLY A 789 -12.35 -7.99 -23.16
N ASP A 790 -12.53 -7.64 -21.88
CA ASP A 790 -13.83 -7.71 -21.21
C ASP A 790 -14.82 -6.75 -21.89
N ARG A 791 -15.99 -7.27 -22.25
CA ARG A 791 -16.99 -6.53 -23.03
C ARG A 791 -17.67 -5.42 -22.24
N GLN A 792 -17.76 -5.56 -20.91
CA GLN A 792 -18.38 -4.58 -20.03
C GLN A 792 -17.35 -3.71 -19.30
N TRP A 793 -16.22 -4.31 -18.91
CA TRP A 793 -15.23 -3.71 -18.03
C TRP A 793 -13.91 -3.35 -18.73
N GLY A 794 -13.69 -3.86 -19.94
CA GLY A 794 -12.45 -3.72 -20.69
C GLY A 794 -12.46 -2.57 -21.69
N TRP A 795 -11.33 -2.41 -22.39
CA TRP A 795 -11.05 -1.25 -23.23
C TRP A 795 -10.98 -1.54 -24.74
N LEU A 796 -11.03 -2.81 -25.17
CA LEU A 796 -10.78 -3.22 -26.56
C LEU A 796 -11.63 -2.45 -27.58
N GLY A 797 -12.93 -2.32 -27.32
CA GLY A 797 -13.89 -1.69 -28.23
C GLY A 797 -13.88 -0.17 -28.22
N THR A 798 -13.32 0.46 -27.18
CA THR A 798 -13.45 1.91 -26.95
C THR A 798 -12.14 2.68 -27.04
N ARG A 799 -10.99 2.05 -26.80
CA ARG A 799 -9.69 2.73 -26.79
C ARG A 799 -8.69 2.13 -27.77
N PRO A 800 -7.83 2.95 -28.40
CA PRO A 800 -6.63 2.42 -29.02
C PRO A 800 -5.61 2.02 -27.94
N VAL A 801 -4.95 0.87 -28.11
CA VAL A 801 -4.00 0.28 -27.17
C VAL A 801 -2.72 -0.07 -27.90
N CYS A 802 -1.59 0.12 -27.23
CA CYS A 802 -0.27 -0.32 -27.66
C CYS A 802 0.43 -1.06 -26.52
N ASP A 803 0.71 -2.35 -26.73
CA ASP A 803 1.50 -3.18 -25.84
C ASP A 803 2.86 -3.46 -26.49
N VAL A 804 3.94 -3.04 -25.83
CA VAL A 804 5.31 -3.28 -26.28
C VAL A 804 5.90 -4.42 -25.44
N LEU A 805 6.11 -5.58 -26.07
CA LEU A 805 6.66 -6.78 -25.45
C LEU A 805 8.18 -6.80 -25.66
N VAL A 806 8.93 -6.69 -24.59
CA VAL A 806 10.39 -6.57 -24.62
C VAL A 806 11.02 -7.86 -24.11
N LYS A 807 11.68 -8.60 -25.01
CA LYS A 807 12.49 -9.77 -24.67
C LYS A 807 13.97 -9.39 -24.67
N LEU A 808 14.61 -9.58 -23.51
CA LEU A 808 16.03 -9.42 -23.30
C LEU A 808 16.47 -10.43 -22.25
N ASP A 809 17.20 -11.48 -22.64
CA ASP A 809 17.56 -12.60 -21.77
C ASP A 809 18.33 -12.15 -20.51
N ALA A 810 19.12 -11.07 -20.61
CA ALA A 810 19.77 -10.45 -19.45
C ALA A 810 18.79 -9.97 -18.36
N PHE A 811 17.54 -9.68 -18.71
CA PHE A 811 16.49 -9.20 -17.82
C PHE A 811 15.41 -10.26 -17.53
N THR A 812 15.05 -11.09 -18.52
CA THR A 812 13.91 -12.03 -18.45
C THR A 812 14.30 -13.38 -17.87
N ASP A 813 15.52 -13.84 -18.14
CA ASP A 813 15.97 -15.18 -17.77
C ASP A 813 16.60 -15.20 -16.39
N ALA A 814 16.48 -16.33 -15.71
CA ALA A 814 17.03 -16.51 -14.39
C ALA A 814 18.57 -16.50 -14.41
N TYR A 815 19.16 -15.96 -13.35
CA TYR A 815 20.56 -16.19 -12.98
C TYR A 815 20.58 -17.26 -11.88
N GLN A 816 21.53 -18.18 -11.98
CA GLN A 816 21.71 -19.23 -10.99
C GLN A 816 22.83 -18.87 -10.02
N VAL A 817 22.50 -18.84 -8.73
CA VAL A 817 23.44 -18.59 -7.63
C VAL A 817 23.20 -19.64 -6.54
N GLY A 818 24.04 -20.69 -6.52
CA GLY A 818 23.79 -21.86 -5.67
C GLY A 818 22.48 -22.54 -6.09
N ASP A 819 21.59 -22.81 -5.13
CA ASP A 819 20.28 -23.43 -5.39
C ASP A 819 19.18 -22.42 -5.77
N ILE A 820 19.51 -21.12 -5.86
CA ILE A 820 18.55 -20.06 -6.14
C ILE A 820 18.64 -19.67 -7.61
N ALA A 821 17.55 -19.86 -8.35
CA ALA A 821 17.37 -19.36 -9.71
C ALA A 821 16.38 -18.19 -9.72
N ARG A 822 16.81 -17.00 -10.17
CA ARG A 822 15.92 -15.82 -10.20
C ARG A 822 16.29 -14.82 -11.30
N SER A 823 15.30 -14.24 -11.98
CA SER A 823 15.53 -13.20 -12.98
C SER A 823 15.37 -11.78 -12.41
N PRO A 824 15.98 -10.76 -13.04
CA PRO A 824 15.69 -9.35 -12.77
C PRO A 824 14.22 -8.99 -12.93
N LEU A 825 13.53 -9.59 -13.91
CA LEU A 825 12.08 -9.47 -14.07
C LEU A 825 11.33 -9.96 -12.81
N ASP A 826 11.74 -11.08 -12.20
CA ASP A 826 11.10 -11.57 -10.96
C ASP A 826 11.27 -10.61 -9.78
N ILE A 827 12.39 -9.89 -9.72
CA ILE A 827 12.63 -8.84 -8.70
C ILE A 827 11.75 -7.63 -8.99
N PHE A 828 11.60 -7.27 -10.27
CA PHE A 828 10.75 -6.15 -10.65
C PHE A 828 9.26 -6.43 -10.40
N LEU A 829 8.79 -7.63 -10.72
CA LEU A 829 7.42 -8.05 -10.43
C LEU A 829 7.11 -7.99 -8.93
N ASP A 830 8.04 -8.39 -8.04
CA ASP A 830 7.86 -8.21 -6.59
C ASP A 830 7.63 -6.74 -6.22
N GLN A 831 8.41 -5.81 -6.80
CA GLN A 831 8.27 -4.38 -6.50
C GLN A 831 6.95 -3.79 -7.05
N LEU A 832 6.48 -4.28 -8.19
CA LEU A 832 5.17 -3.92 -8.73
C LEU A 832 4.04 -4.45 -7.86
N GLU A 833 4.10 -5.71 -7.42
CA GLU A 833 3.12 -6.30 -6.49
C GLU A 833 3.07 -5.53 -5.16
N VAL A 834 4.22 -5.07 -4.64
CA VAL A 834 4.25 -4.16 -3.49
C VAL A 834 3.51 -2.87 -3.81
N MET A 835 3.80 -2.23 -4.95
CA MET A 835 3.17 -0.97 -5.33
C MET A 835 1.66 -1.10 -5.52
N THR A 836 1.19 -2.14 -6.22
CA THR A 836 -0.25 -2.34 -6.46
C THR A 836 -1.00 -2.66 -5.18
N ALA A 837 -0.43 -3.47 -4.27
CA ALA A 837 -1.01 -3.72 -2.95
C ALA A 837 -1.16 -2.45 -2.11
N ARG A 838 -0.15 -1.57 -2.13
CA ARG A 838 -0.23 -0.28 -1.44
C ARG A 838 -1.26 0.67 -2.07
N TYR A 839 -1.38 0.65 -3.40
CA TYR A 839 -2.38 1.43 -4.14
C TYR A 839 -3.81 1.02 -3.78
N ARG A 840 -4.10 -0.27 -3.61
CA ARG A 840 -5.44 -0.79 -3.26
C ARG A 840 -6.03 -0.22 -1.97
N ILE A 841 -5.18 0.20 -1.03
CA ILE A 841 -5.61 0.71 0.28
C ILE A 841 -5.05 2.09 0.61
N GLY A 842 -4.37 2.76 -0.34
CA GLY A 842 -3.75 4.08 -0.12
C GLY A 842 -2.79 4.12 1.08
N ASP A 843 -1.98 3.08 1.27
CA ASP A 843 -1.14 2.88 2.47
C ASP A 843 -1.92 3.04 3.80
N GLY A 844 -3.16 2.56 3.82
CA GLY A 844 -4.04 2.58 4.97
C GLY A 844 -5.00 3.77 5.01
N THR A 845 -4.88 4.75 4.11
CA THR A 845 -5.82 5.89 4.03
C THR A 845 -7.09 5.59 3.24
N GLY A 846 -7.15 4.42 2.60
CA GLY A 846 -8.31 3.96 1.85
C GLY A 846 -8.43 4.51 0.42
N GLY A 847 -7.47 5.29 -0.06
CA GLY A 847 -7.56 5.88 -1.40
C GLY A 847 -6.22 6.34 -1.98
N THR A 848 -6.13 6.35 -3.30
CA THR A 848 -5.01 6.91 -4.07
C THR A 848 -5.56 7.75 -5.21
N TYR A 849 -4.90 8.86 -5.51
CA TYR A 849 -5.38 9.89 -6.43
C TYR A 849 -4.28 10.31 -7.39
N VAL A 850 -4.67 10.82 -8.56
CA VAL A 850 -3.73 11.37 -9.55
C VAL A 850 -3.44 12.83 -9.22
N GLY A 851 -2.16 13.16 -9.10
CA GLY A 851 -1.65 14.52 -8.93
C GLY A 851 -0.42 14.82 -9.79
N PRO A 852 0.05 16.08 -9.84
CA PRO A 852 1.16 16.50 -10.70
C PRO A 852 2.50 15.79 -10.43
N ALA A 853 2.68 15.24 -9.23
CA ALA A 853 3.91 14.56 -8.77
C ALA A 853 3.67 13.15 -8.21
N HIS A 854 2.45 12.64 -8.40
CA HIS A 854 1.97 11.36 -7.90
C HIS A 854 0.99 10.81 -8.91
N ASN A 855 1.45 9.99 -9.84
CA ASN A 855 0.58 9.36 -10.83
C ASN A 855 1.04 7.92 -11.13
N CYS A 856 0.14 7.17 -11.75
CA CYS A 856 0.31 5.77 -12.09
C CYS A 856 1.60 5.49 -12.87
N ALA A 857 1.94 6.35 -13.84
CA ALA A 857 3.12 6.18 -14.68
C ALA A 857 4.42 6.36 -13.88
N GLN A 858 4.46 7.41 -13.05
CA GLN A 858 5.62 7.72 -12.23
C GLN A 858 5.87 6.63 -11.18
N ASP A 859 4.82 6.15 -10.51
CA ASP A 859 4.96 5.14 -9.45
C ASP A 859 5.27 3.76 -10.02
N SER A 860 4.75 3.44 -11.21
CA SER A 860 5.16 2.26 -11.99
C SER A 860 6.66 2.29 -12.31
N ASN A 861 7.18 3.43 -12.79
CA ASN A 861 8.61 3.58 -13.08
C ASN A 861 9.50 3.60 -11.83
N GLN A 862 8.97 4.05 -10.69
CA GLN A 862 9.68 3.96 -9.40
C GLN A 862 9.86 2.50 -8.96
N ALA A 863 8.89 1.61 -9.22
CA ALA A 863 9.06 0.17 -8.95
C ALA A 863 10.21 -0.42 -9.78
N LEU A 864 10.36 -0.01 -11.05
CA LEU A 864 11.48 -0.44 -11.91
C LEU A 864 12.82 0.03 -11.34
N TYR A 865 12.87 1.29 -10.90
CA TYR A 865 14.05 1.84 -10.25
C TYR A 865 14.40 1.10 -8.94
N ALA A 866 13.40 0.79 -8.10
CA ALA A 866 13.59 0.05 -6.87
C ALA A 866 14.20 -1.33 -7.13
N ALA A 867 13.73 -2.02 -8.18
CA ALA A 867 14.26 -3.31 -8.60
C ALA A 867 15.73 -3.21 -9.05
N ILE A 868 16.07 -2.24 -9.92
CA ILE A 868 17.45 -1.99 -10.37
C ILE A 868 18.37 -1.72 -9.17
N ARG A 869 17.91 -0.91 -8.22
CA ARG A 869 18.69 -0.59 -7.02
C ARG A 869 18.87 -1.80 -6.10
N GLN A 870 17.85 -2.64 -5.97
CA GLN A 870 17.94 -3.88 -5.18
C GLN A 870 18.97 -4.83 -5.79
N ILE A 871 18.99 -4.97 -7.12
CA ILE A 871 20.00 -5.75 -7.85
C ILE A 871 21.39 -5.15 -7.60
N GLN A 872 21.58 -3.83 -7.76
CA GLN A 872 22.86 -3.16 -7.51
C GLN A 872 23.36 -3.37 -6.08
N LYS A 873 22.50 -3.19 -5.06
CA LYS A 873 22.87 -3.47 -3.67
C LYS A 873 23.28 -4.93 -3.44
N GLY A 874 22.59 -5.87 -4.10
CA GLY A 874 22.97 -7.29 -4.04
C GLY A 874 24.38 -7.53 -4.57
N ILE A 875 24.73 -6.86 -5.68
CA ILE A 875 26.07 -6.92 -6.29
C ILE A 875 27.12 -6.30 -5.37
N ASP A 876 26.83 -5.12 -4.81
CA ASP A 876 27.77 -4.37 -3.96
C ASP A 876 28.02 -5.05 -2.60
N ASN A 877 26.97 -5.63 -2.00
CA ASN A 877 27.06 -6.27 -0.68
C ASN A 877 27.62 -7.69 -0.73
N TYR A 878 27.56 -8.37 -1.88
CA TYR A 878 28.02 -9.75 -2.07
C TYR A 878 28.91 -9.88 -3.32
N PRO A 879 30.09 -9.24 -3.32
CA PRO A 879 30.97 -9.18 -4.50
C PRO A 879 31.40 -10.57 -5.00
N GLU A 880 31.51 -11.55 -4.11
CA GLU A 880 31.84 -12.94 -4.45
C GLU A 880 30.77 -13.62 -5.32
N ILE A 881 29.49 -13.29 -5.13
CA ILE A 881 28.39 -13.81 -5.94
C ILE A 881 28.48 -13.21 -7.35
N ALA A 882 28.66 -11.89 -7.44
CA ALA A 882 28.80 -11.21 -8.72
C ALA A 882 30.03 -11.71 -9.50
N GLN A 883 31.14 -12.00 -8.81
CA GLN A 883 32.32 -12.57 -9.44
C GLN A 883 32.06 -13.98 -9.99
N LYS A 884 31.33 -14.83 -9.26
CA LYS A 884 30.94 -16.16 -9.74
C LYS A 884 30.07 -16.08 -10.99
N ILE A 885 29.08 -15.19 -11.02
CA ILE A 885 28.22 -14.98 -12.21
C ILE A 885 29.06 -14.52 -13.40
N ARG A 886 30.02 -13.60 -13.20
CA ARG A 886 30.91 -13.13 -14.27
C ARG A 886 31.85 -14.21 -14.82
N GLN A 887 32.23 -15.18 -14.00
CA GLN A 887 33.11 -16.28 -14.41
C GLN A 887 32.37 -17.38 -15.18
N ASP A 888 31.04 -17.43 -15.09
CA ASP A 888 30.20 -18.31 -15.88
C ASP A 888 30.10 -17.78 -17.33
N PRO A 889 30.58 -18.53 -18.34
CA PRO A 889 30.55 -18.07 -19.74
C PRO A 889 29.14 -17.82 -20.30
N GLN A 890 28.10 -18.48 -19.77
CA GLN A 890 26.71 -18.31 -20.20
C GLN A 890 26.03 -17.14 -19.49
N GLN A 891 26.35 -16.88 -18.22
CA GLN A 891 25.70 -15.83 -17.43
C GLN A 891 26.46 -14.49 -17.43
N GLY A 892 27.79 -14.51 -17.62
CA GLY A 892 28.65 -13.35 -17.47
C GLY A 892 28.36 -12.22 -18.48
N GLU A 893 28.16 -12.56 -19.75
CA GLU A 893 27.82 -11.57 -20.79
C GLU A 893 26.46 -10.91 -20.51
N ARG A 894 25.44 -11.73 -20.20
CA ARG A 894 24.10 -11.28 -19.81
C ARG A 894 24.16 -10.37 -18.58
N PHE A 895 24.98 -10.70 -17.60
CA PHE A 895 25.13 -9.90 -16.39
C PHE A 895 25.73 -8.52 -16.66
N GLU A 896 26.75 -8.40 -17.51
CA GLU A 896 27.30 -7.09 -17.89
C GLU A 896 26.30 -6.26 -18.70
N GLN A 897 25.53 -6.90 -19.58
CA GLN A 897 24.41 -6.26 -20.29
C GLN A 897 23.33 -5.74 -19.33
N LEU A 898 22.98 -6.51 -18.29
CA LEU A 898 22.06 -6.08 -17.24
C LEU A 898 22.60 -4.87 -16.45
N VAL A 899 23.90 -4.86 -16.11
CA VAL A 899 24.55 -3.74 -15.43
C VAL A 899 24.53 -2.49 -16.31
N ALA A 900 24.79 -2.62 -17.62
CA ALA A 900 24.71 -1.53 -18.58
C ALA A 900 23.27 -0.98 -18.70
N LEU A 901 22.29 -1.85 -18.82
CA LEU A 901 20.86 -1.50 -18.83
C LEU A 901 20.47 -0.72 -17.57
N GLY A 902 20.85 -1.21 -16.38
CA GLY A 902 20.54 -0.57 -15.11
C GLY A 902 21.14 0.84 -14.98
N LYS A 903 22.35 1.05 -15.51
CA LYS A 903 22.98 2.38 -15.57
C LYS A 903 22.25 3.32 -16.53
N ALA A 904 21.83 2.80 -17.70
CA ALA A 904 21.15 3.57 -18.73
C ALA A 904 19.75 4.01 -18.28
N ILE A 905 18.93 3.08 -17.79
CA ILE A 905 17.60 3.38 -17.23
C ILE A 905 17.68 4.39 -16.09
N LYS A 906 18.67 4.24 -15.19
CA LYS A 906 18.89 5.21 -14.09
C LYS A 906 19.19 6.62 -14.61
N ARG A 907 19.99 6.75 -15.67
CA ARG A 907 20.32 8.05 -16.27
C ARG A 907 19.09 8.71 -16.91
N GLU A 908 18.29 7.94 -17.65
CA GLU A 908 17.15 8.49 -18.41
C GLU A 908 15.94 8.79 -17.53
N LEU A 909 15.63 7.93 -16.56
CA LEU A 909 14.48 8.12 -15.68
C LEU A 909 14.76 9.05 -14.49
N LEU A 910 16.03 9.34 -14.16
CA LEU A 910 16.45 10.22 -13.06
C LEU A 910 17.61 11.16 -13.46
N PRO A 911 17.41 12.12 -14.38
CA PRO A 911 18.48 12.93 -14.95
C PRO A 911 19.29 13.77 -13.93
N PHE A 912 18.75 14.01 -12.72
CA PHE A 912 19.41 14.76 -11.65
C PHE A 912 19.75 13.93 -10.40
N GLY A 913 19.72 12.60 -10.49
CA GLY A 913 20.24 11.70 -9.46
C GLY A 913 19.44 11.58 -8.15
N ALA A 914 18.41 12.40 -7.94
CA ALA A 914 17.53 12.30 -6.79
C ALA A 914 16.40 11.29 -7.07
N ALA A 915 16.67 10.01 -6.85
CA ALA A 915 15.57 9.12 -6.48
C ALA A 915 14.95 9.66 -5.20
N ARG A 916 13.61 9.69 -5.12
CA ARG A 916 12.88 10.11 -3.93
C ARG A 916 13.53 9.50 -2.67
N ALA A 917 14.03 10.34 -1.76
CA ALA A 917 14.66 9.89 -0.51
C ALA A 917 13.70 9.04 0.34
N ASP A 918 12.41 9.32 0.14
CA ASP A 918 11.19 8.82 0.77
C ASP A 918 10.97 7.30 0.74
N TRP A 919 11.62 6.56 -0.19
CA TRP A 919 11.50 5.10 -0.29
C TRP A 919 12.71 4.34 0.27
N ARG A 920 13.78 5.05 0.67
CA ARG A 920 14.98 4.41 1.24
C ARG A 920 14.67 3.66 2.56
N GLU A 921 13.53 3.98 3.19
CA GLU A 921 13.08 3.45 4.48
C GLU A 921 11.62 2.92 4.48
N ASN A 922 10.97 2.73 3.33
CA ASN A 922 9.51 2.41 3.28
C ASN A 922 8.65 3.42 4.08
N SER A 923 9.12 4.66 4.23
CA SER A 923 8.62 5.61 5.23
C SER A 923 7.61 6.63 4.68
N SER A 924 7.44 6.75 3.35
CA SER A 924 6.38 7.59 2.77
C SER A 924 5.08 6.82 2.52
N GLN A 925 3.97 7.49 2.84
CA GLN A 925 2.60 7.07 2.56
C GLN A 925 2.18 7.59 1.17
N LEU A 926 1.69 6.71 0.31
CA LEU A 926 0.96 7.00 -0.91
C LEU A 926 -0.37 7.70 -0.57
N GLY A 927 -0.93 8.46 -1.53
CA GLY A 927 -2.18 9.21 -1.33
C GLY A 927 -2.02 10.66 -0.84
N ILE A 928 -0.85 11.28 -1.01
CA ILE A 928 -0.65 12.72 -0.71
C ILE A 928 -1.46 13.56 -1.71
N SER A 929 -2.37 14.41 -1.21
CA SER A 929 -3.10 15.37 -2.04
C SER A 929 -2.13 16.36 -2.70
N PRO A 930 -2.38 16.82 -3.95
CA PRO A 930 -1.61 17.87 -4.62
C PRO A 930 -1.40 19.13 -3.77
N GLU A 931 -2.32 19.43 -2.86
CA GLU A 931 -2.30 20.61 -2.00
C GLU A 931 -1.35 20.49 -0.80
N GLU A 932 -1.07 19.28 -0.32
CA GLU A 932 -0.28 19.07 0.91
C GLU A 932 1.23 19.23 0.69
N ASP A 933 1.70 19.12 -0.56
CA ASP A 933 3.12 19.17 -0.90
C ASP A 933 3.38 19.90 -2.22
N ALA A 934 2.56 20.92 -2.52
CA ALA A 934 2.51 21.59 -3.83
C ALA A 934 3.87 22.09 -4.35
N ILE A 935 4.75 22.61 -3.48
CA ILE A 935 6.04 23.18 -3.88
C ILE A 935 7.07 22.09 -4.20
N SER A 936 7.19 21.06 -3.34
CA SER A 936 8.12 19.95 -3.59
C SER A 936 7.61 19.06 -4.75
N SER A 937 6.30 18.88 -4.84
CA SER A 937 5.61 18.16 -5.91
C SER A 937 5.80 18.84 -7.28
N LEU A 938 5.65 20.16 -7.36
CA LEU A 938 5.87 20.89 -8.61
C LEU A 938 7.33 20.78 -9.07
N LEU A 939 8.30 20.92 -8.15
CA LEU A 939 9.72 20.76 -8.45
C LEU A 939 10.08 19.32 -8.86
N VAL A 940 9.54 18.31 -8.17
CA VAL A 940 9.73 16.89 -8.51
C VAL A 940 9.08 16.54 -9.85
N GLY A 941 7.89 17.08 -10.14
CA GLY A 941 7.21 16.88 -11.42
C GLY A 941 8.01 17.48 -12.58
N LEU A 942 8.59 18.67 -12.39
CA LEU A 942 9.48 19.31 -13.37
C LEU A 942 10.79 18.51 -13.57
N MET A 943 11.35 17.92 -12.50
CA MET A 943 12.57 17.11 -12.58
C MET A 943 12.38 15.70 -13.16
N SER A 944 11.14 15.17 -13.19
CA SER A 944 10.82 13.78 -13.59
C SER A 944 9.90 13.68 -14.81
N TRP A 945 9.74 14.76 -15.58
CA TRP A 945 8.78 14.88 -16.69
C TRP A 945 8.80 13.73 -17.71
N ARG A 946 9.96 13.11 -17.97
CA ARG A 946 10.10 11.94 -18.87
C ARG A 946 9.41 10.67 -18.36
N SER A 947 9.16 10.57 -17.06
CA SER A 947 8.46 9.45 -16.39
C SER A 947 6.99 9.75 -16.04
N LEU A 948 6.56 11.01 -16.18
CA LEU A 948 5.19 11.43 -15.88
C LEU A 948 4.22 11.12 -17.04
N PHE A 949 4.68 11.23 -18.29
CA PHE A 949 3.82 11.08 -19.44
C PHE A 949 3.79 9.62 -19.92
N PRO A 950 2.62 8.95 -19.91
CA PRO A 950 2.49 7.52 -20.23
C PRO A 950 3.21 7.07 -21.51
N ARG A 951 2.93 7.75 -22.63
CA ARG A 951 3.55 7.47 -23.92
C ARG A 951 5.07 7.65 -23.88
N LYS A 952 5.54 8.78 -23.34
CA LYS A 952 6.98 9.10 -23.29
C LYS A 952 7.75 8.11 -22.42
N ALA A 953 7.17 7.70 -21.28
CA ALA A 953 7.76 6.72 -20.39
C ALA A 953 7.94 5.37 -21.10
N SER A 954 6.88 4.86 -21.75
CA SER A 954 6.94 3.62 -22.54
C SER A 954 8.00 3.68 -23.63
N GLU A 955 8.00 4.74 -24.45
CA GLU A 955 8.98 4.91 -25.52
C GLU A 955 10.43 4.98 -24.99
N THR A 956 10.65 5.67 -23.87
CA THR A 956 11.98 5.82 -23.27
C THR A 956 12.49 4.46 -22.79
N VAL A 957 11.68 3.73 -22.02
CA VAL A 957 12.07 2.40 -21.51
C VAL A 957 12.29 1.42 -22.66
N ALA A 958 11.37 1.35 -23.64
CA ALA A 958 11.53 0.49 -24.81
C ALA A 958 12.84 0.76 -25.58
N LYS A 959 13.21 2.03 -25.76
CA LYS A 959 14.47 2.42 -26.42
C LYS A 959 15.71 1.97 -25.64
N GLU A 960 15.73 2.10 -24.32
CA GLU A 960 16.88 1.64 -23.52
C GLU A 960 17.09 0.13 -23.62
N PHE A 961 16.02 -0.66 -23.65
CA PHE A 961 16.12 -2.09 -23.91
C PHE A 961 16.55 -2.40 -25.35
N LEU A 962 16.02 -1.66 -26.33
CA LEU A 962 16.39 -1.78 -27.74
C LEU A 962 17.90 -1.53 -27.95
N TYR A 963 18.48 -0.53 -27.29
CA TYR A 963 19.93 -0.25 -27.35
C TYR A 963 20.78 -1.37 -26.75
N GLN A 964 20.25 -2.15 -25.80
CA GLN A 964 20.94 -3.34 -25.31
C GLN A 964 20.80 -4.53 -26.28
N GLY A 965 19.95 -4.43 -27.31
CA GLY A 965 19.74 -5.48 -28.31
C GLY A 965 18.53 -6.36 -28.05
N ALA A 966 17.57 -5.88 -27.26
CA ALA A 966 16.30 -6.57 -27.03
C ALA A 966 15.53 -6.80 -28.35
N LEU A 967 14.83 -7.94 -28.44
CA LEU A 967 13.78 -8.14 -29.44
C LEU A 967 12.49 -7.54 -28.88
N ILE A 968 11.83 -6.70 -29.68
CA ILE A 968 10.63 -6.00 -29.24
C ILE A 968 9.47 -6.34 -30.17
N TRP A 969 8.37 -6.82 -29.60
CA TRP A 969 7.12 -7.07 -30.30
C TRP A 969 6.11 -5.99 -29.95
N VAL A 970 5.63 -5.23 -30.92
CA VAL A 970 4.63 -4.18 -30.73
C VAL A 970 3.27 -4.69 -31.17
N LEU A 971 2.33 -4.77 -30.23
CA LEU A 971 0.96 -5.19 -30.45
C LEU A 971 0.04 -3.98 -30.30
N ARG A 972 -0.75 -3.68 -31.34
CA ARG A 972 -1.65 -2.52 -31.36
C ARG A 972 -3.07 -2.93 -31.71
N THR A 973 -4.04 -2.35 -31.03
CA THR A 973 -5.47 -2.45 -31.37
C THR A 973 -6.10 -1.07 -31.40
N ASN A 974 -6.94 -0.79 -32.39
CA ASN A 974 -7.59 0.51 -32.56
C ASN A 974 -9.12 0.35 -32.50
N GLN A 975 -9.72 0.32 -31.30
CA GLN A 975 -11.18 0.12 -31.14
C GLN A 975 -11.69 -1.11 -31.92
N VAL A 976 -11.30 -2.29 -31.45
CA VAL A 976 -11.53 -3.59 -32.12
C VAL A 976 -12.74 -4.30 -31.52
N GLY A 977 -13.51 -5.00 -32.35
CA GLY A 977 -14.77 -5.65 -31.96
C GLY A 977 -15.86 -5.31 -32.98
N GLY A 978 -17.08 -5.06 -32.51
CA GLY A 978 -18.10 -4.42 -33.33
C GLY A 978 -17.80 -2.93 -33.58
N TYR A 979 -18.54 -2.35 -34.52
CA TYR A 979 -18.33 -0.99 -35.01
C TYR A 979 -19.34 -0.01 -34.40
N ASP A 980 -18.83 0.98 -33.66
CA ASP A 980 -19.63 2.11 -33.14
C ASP A 980 -19.30 3.39 -33.94
N PRO A 981 -20.21 3.95 -34.76
CA PRO A 981 -19.90 5.14 -35.55
C PRO A 981 -19.70 6.43 -34.73
N ASP A 982 -20.11 6.46 -33.46
CA ASP A 982 -20.13 7.68 -32.65
C ASP A 982 -18.80 7.95 -31.91
N ILE A 983 -17.90 6.97 -31.86
CA ILE A 983 -16.58 7.10 -31.21
C ILE A 983 -15.44 6.90 -32.20
N GLU A 984 -14.30 7.53 -31.93
CA GLU A 984 -13.10 7.43 -32.77
C GLU A 984 -11.86 7.20 -31.89
N PRO A 985 -10.83 6.47 -32.39
CA PRO A 985 -9.61 6.26 -31.61
C PRO A 985 -8.80 7.55 -31.52
N LEU A 986 -8.43 7.96 -30.30
CA LEU A 986 -7.59 9.13 -30.06
C LEU A 986 -6.22 8.71 -29.53
N ALA A 987 -5.13 9.11 -30.19
CA ALA A 987 -3.77 8.84 -29.69
C ALA A 987 -3.48 9.62 -28.39
N PRO A 988 -2.68 9.08 -27.46
CA PRO A 988 -2.13 9.86 -26.37
C PRO A 988 -1.21 10.96 -26.92
N THR A 989 -1.33 12.16 -26.36
CA THR A 989 -0.62 13.36 -26.82
C THR A 989 0.90 13.12 -26.78
N PRO A 990 1.61 13.31 -27.89
CA PRO A 990 3.07 13.28 -27.90
C PRO A 990 3.59 14.51 -27.14
N ILE A 991 4.21 14.32 -25.98
CA ILE A 991 4.85 15.39 -25.20
C ILE A 991 6.34 15.08 -25.09
N GLY A 992 7.15 16.00 -25.61
CA GLY A 992 8.62 15.87 -25.72
C GLY A 992 9.03 15.30 -27.05
#